data_AF-A0A6P0SIK3-F1
#
_entry.id   AF-A0A6P0SIK3-F1
#
_cell.length_a   1.000
_cell.length_b   1.000
_cell.length_c   1.000
_cell.angle_alpha   90.00
_cell.angle_beta   90.00
_cell.angle_gamma   90.00
#
_symmetry.space_group_name_H-M   'P 1'
#
loop_
_entity.id
_entity.type
_entity.pdbx_description
1 polymer ?
#
loop_
_entity_poly.entity_id
_entity_poly.type
_entity_poly.pdbx_seq_one_letter_code
_entity_poly.pdbx_strand_id
1 'polypeptide(L)'
;QCVISGPIEAIDTLQQQLSEQKVESRRLHTSHAFHSQMMEPVVEPFIEYIKQLPLHPPEIPYISNVTGTWITAEQATDPNYWAKHLRQPVRFAEGIQKFLRDRSQILLEVGPGRTLSSLAKRHPDKADEQILLTSVRHPQEKRSDLDFLLNTLGQLWLAGVRVDWEGFYSHEKRYRIPLPTYPFERQRYWVAESRTPKQNVQPKPSRLEKKTDLADWFYIPSWKRSNVNNTKPIIPTTHLVFADEFGLGDKIVQKMERDGQNVITVRVGTGFKKLSDRLYNLNPEQEDDYHALCQELHERDEYPKTILHLWSVAPKSKDKLEIEWVEKSQNLGFYSLLFLAKALGRQQISGELLLGVVTNNMQKIADEALLNPEQAIVTGPILTIGQEYPNIICRSIDVVLPDSGTLEEEMLIEQIRSELAIEQSEKMVAYRMSDRWVQTFDPFRLEAGEKTNLRLKPQGVYLITGGIGGIGMILAEHLAKTVQAKLILIGRSKFPPREEWSEWLASHNAQDSISQKIHKIRKLEALGSEVLNICADVANLQQMQDAIAQALKKFGQLNGVIHAAAITGEKSFQTIVKASQTDCEQQFNPKVKGTLVLAKTLEKLELDFCILMSSLSSVLGGLGFVAYSSANSFMDAFVHQHNQTSVVPWVSVNWDGWQVMEVAKPNKSVGSSLAELAILPEEGVNVFQRILSTNGLDQIVVSTANLQDRINQWVNLKFLQQSDKSQTPELSSSHSRPKLATSYIAPRDQTEQTIAEIWQQTLGIEQIGIEDNFFELGGDSLIAVQVIDKLRETFQTELPIEAILNTATIAKLSESIQARTSSENIPGQKTPQARSSLLVELQAGSNNKQPLFLLHAVGGTVYIYRELASFLGSDIPVYGIQAQGLDEKTELLTSVEEMATEYIKAIRTVQPNGAYFLGGTSLGGLLAFEIAQQLHAEGEKVALLAMIDTPGPGEMPKKLDSETEIMGYLLDTLFELDNSFLSLNSFPQVGNFEDQVIYALEQAKIANLIPNDFPISQTRQFIQVFKANKEAMWSYKPHIYPGKIIFFRAEDRCKEYDPLHPEYPWIELAASGIEIYTVGGTHITINYEPYIQVIAEKIQLYLEQNN
;
A
#
# COMPACT_ATOMS: atom_id res chain seq x y z
N GLN A 1 34.10 7.40 1.32
CA GLN A 1 34.08 7.87 -0.09
C GLN A 1 35.45 8.42 -0.41
N CYS A 2 36.03 8.04 -1.54
CA CYS A 2 37.33 8.55 -2.02
C CYS A 2 37.11 9.11 -3.44
N VAL A 3 37.71 10.26 -3.75
CA VAL A 3 37.65 10.86 -5.09
C VAL A 3 39.05 10.80 -5.68
N ILE A 4 39.15 10.30 -6.91
CA ILE A 4 40.42 10.08 -7.60
C ILE A 4 40.36 10.86 -8.91
N SER A 5 41.43 11.61 -9.20
CA SER A 5 41.57 12.44 -10.39
C SER A 5 42.87 12.11 -11.12
N GLY A 6 42.82 12.09 -12.45
CA GLY A 6 43.97 11.75 -13.29
C GLY A 6 43.58 11.63 -14.77
N PRO A 7 44.51 11.17 -15.62
CA PRO A 7 44.25 10.94 -17.04
C PRO A 7 43.07 10.00 -17.26
N ILE A 8 42.28 10.26 -18.31
CA ILE A 8 41.05 9.51 -18.64
C ILE A 8 41.32 8.00 -18.66
N GLU A 9 42.36 7.56 -19.38
CA GLU A 9 42.71 6.14 -19.51
C GLU A 9 43.04 5.48 -18.16
N ALA A 10 43.71 6.20 -17.26
CA ALA A 10 44.06 5.70 -15.94
C ALA A 10 42.82 5.58 -15.03
N ILE A 11 41.88 6.53 -15.13
CA ILE A 11 40.60 6.49 -14.42
C ILE A 11 39.71 5.37 -14.97
N ASP A 12 39.70 5.14 -16.28
CA ASP A 12 38.93 4.06 -16.92
C ASP A 12 39.45 2.69 -16.46
N THR A 13 40.77 2.52 -16.48
CA THR A 13 41.44 1.30 -15.98
C THR A 13 41.11 1.05 -14.50
N LEU A 14 41.18 2.10 -13.68
CA LEU A 14 40.85 2.00 -12.25
C LEU A 14 39.36 1.71 -12.03
N GLN A 15 38.45 2.32 -12.80
CA GLN A 15 37.02 2.06 -12.73
C GLN A 15 36.73 0.59 -13.07
N GLN A 16 37.39 0.03 -14.08
CA GLN A 16 37.30 -1.39 -14.40
C GLN A 16 37.79 -2.26 -13.24
N GLN A 17 38.96 -1.96 -12.67
CA GLN A 17 39.50 -2.68 -11.50
C GLN A 17 38.59 -2.60 -10.26
N LEU A 18 37.99 -1.44 -10.00
CA LEU A 18 37.04 -1.27 -8.88
C LEU A 18 35.74 -2.04 -9.14
N SER A 19 35.26 -2.07 -10.38
CA SER A 19 34.11 -2.88 -10.79
C SER A 19 34.37 -4.38 -10.58
N GLU A 20 35.55 -4.86 -10.99
CA GLU A 20 36.01 -6.25 -10.75
C GLU A 20 36.09 -6.59 -9.25
N GLN A 21 36.48 -5.62 -8.42
CA GLN A 21 36.51 -5.73 -6.95
C GLN A 21 35.16 -5.45 -6.28
N LYS A 22 34.10 -5.18 -7.04
CA LYS A 22 32.76 -4.81 -6.55
C LYS A 22 32.75 -3.60 -5.63
N VAL A 23 33.68 -2.68 -5.84
CA VAL A 23 33.70 -1.39 -5.17
C VAL A 23 32.92 -0.40 -6.03
N GLU A 24 31.79 0.08 -5.51
CA GLU A 24 30.93 1.03 -6.20
C GLU A 24 31.72 2.31 -6.54
N SER A 25 31.71 2.68 -7.83
CA SER A 25 32.38 3.88 -8.32
C SER A 25 31.46 4.63 -9.28
N ARG A 26 31.53 5.96 -9.26
CA ARG A 26 30.74 6.84 -10.11
C ARG A 26 31.67 7.88 -10.73
N ARG A 27 31.57 8.07 -12.04
CA ARG A 27 32.31 9.13 -12.75
C ARG A 27 31.69 10.49 -12.44
N LEU A 28 32.54 11.45 -12.03
CA LEU A 28 32.11 12.83 -11.81
C LEU A 28 32.03 13.57 -13.13
N HIS A 29 30.95 14.32 -13.33
CA HIS A 29 30.75 15.12 -14.55
C HIS A 29 31.52 16.44 -14.42
N THR A 30 32.82 16.38 -14.67
CA THR A 30 33.73 17.53 -14.62
C THR A 30 34.50 17.63 -15.93
N SER A 31 34.71 18.85 -16.43
CA SER A 31 35.43 19.07 -17.69
C SER A 31 36.92 18.73 -17.62
N HIS A 32 37.52 18.74 -16.43
CA HIS A 32 38.95 18.52 -16.21
C HIS A 32 39.21 17.74 -14.93
N ALA A 33 40.35 17.03 -14.86
CA ALA A 33 40.82 16.34 -13.65
C ALA A 33 41.50 17.31 -12.68
N PHE A 34 40.71 18.13 -11.98
CA PHE A 34 41.20 19.03 -10.94
C PHE A 34 41.93 18.26 -9.82
N HIS A 35 42.84 18.92 -9.12
CA HIS A 35 43.65 18.30 -8.05
C HIS A 35 44.48 17.09 -8.54
N SER A 36 45.02 17.17 -9.76
CA SER A 36 45.88 16.14 -10.35
C SER A 36 47.06 16.74 -11.11
N GLN A 37 48.01 15.90 -11.53
CA GLN A 37 49.14 16.32 -12.38
C GLN A 37 48.71 16.93 -13.72
N MET A 38 47.47 16.69 -14.18
CA MET A 38 46.96 17.32 -15.40
C MET A 38 46.86 18.85 -15.29
N MET A 39 46.96 19.40 -14.07
CA MET A 39 46.99 20.84 -13.84
C MET A 39 48.38 21.46 -13.95
N GLU A 40 49.45 20.67 -14.13
CA GLU A 40 50.82 21.19 -14.22
C GLU A 40 51.00 22.34 -15.23
N PRO A 41 50.42 22.30 -16.46
CA PRO A 41 50.64 23.35 -17.44
C PRO A 41 50.15 24.74 -17.01
N VAL A 42 49.20 24.83 -16.08
CA VAL A 42 48.65 26.12 -15.61
C VAL A 42 49.29 26.59 -14.29
N VAL A 43 50.12 25.76 -13.64
CA VAL A 43 50.71 26.09 -12.32
C VAL A 43 51.55 27.37 -12.36
N GLU A 44 52.53 27.46 -13.26
CA GLU A 44 53.39 28.65 -13.37
C GLU A 44 52.62 29.90 -13.79
N PRO A 45 51.79 29.88 -14.86
CA PRO A 45 50.93 31.01 -15.20
C PRO A 45 50.02 31.48 -14.05
N PHE A 46 49.49 30.53 -13.28
CA PHE A 46 48.63 30.82 -12.14
C PHE A 46 49.41 31.48 -10.99
N ILE A 47 50.62 31.03 -10.69
CA ILE A 47 51.49 31.68 -9.69
C ILE A 47 51.78 33.14 -10.08
N GLU A 48 52.16 33.38 -11.33
CA GLU A 48 52.43 34.74 -11.82
C GLU A 48 51.19 35.64 -11.78
N TYR A 49 50.01 35.07 -12.01
CA TYR A 49 48.74 35.79 -11.85
C TYR A 49 48.46 36.13 -10.37
N ILE A 50 48.58 35.16 -9.46
CA ILE A 50 48.32 35.38 -8.03
C ILE A 50 49.29 36.40 -7.43
N LYS A 51 50.56 36.46 -7.87
CA LYS A 51 51.53 37.49 -7.46
C LYS A 51 51.07 38.93 -7.75
N GLN A 52 50.15 39.12 -8.69
CA GLN A 52 49.60 40.44 -9.04
C GLN A 52 48.46 40.86 -8.10
N LEU A 53 47.91 39.92 -7.32
CA LEU A 53 46.81 40.19 -6.40
C LEU A 53 47.36 40.62 -5.02
N PRO A 54 46.76 41.63 -4.37
CA PRO A 54 47.07 41.95 -2.99
C PRO A 54 46.55 40.85 -2.07
N LEU A 55 47.46 40.02 -1.54
CA LEU A 55 47.13 38.96 -0.59
C LEU A 55 47.25 39.48 0.85
N HIS A 56 46.22 39.24 1.66
CA HIS A 56 46.16 39.63 3.06
C HIS A 56 46.02 38.40 3.97
N PRO A 57 46.55 38.44 5.21
CA PRO A 57 46.22 37.44 6.22
C PRO A 57 44.71 37.33 6.44
N PRO A 58 44.17 36.12 6.66
CA PRO A 58 42.73 35.92 6.80
C PRO A 58 42.21 36.53 8.11
N GLU A 59 41.19 37.39 8.02
CA GLU A 59 40.48 37.94 9.18
C GLU A 59 39.50 36.92 9.78
N ILE A 60 38.96 36.04 8.94
CA ILE A 60 38.11 34.91 9.34
C ILE A 60 38.96 33.63 9.22
N PRO A 61 39.24 32.94 10.34
CA PRO A 61 39.98 31.68 10.30
C PRO A 61 39.26 30.62 9.47
N TYR A 62 39.99 29.91 8.62
CA TYR A 62 39.46 28.78 7.86
C TYR A 62 40.43 27.60 7.83
N ILE A 63 39.90 26.42 7.51
CA ILE A 63 40.70 25.20 7.37
C ILE A 63 41.24 25.11 5.94
N SER A 64 42.56 24.96 5.83
CA SER A 64 43.25 24.71 4.58
C SER A 64 42.88 23.33 4.03
N ASN A 65 42.31 23.30 2.83
CA ASN A 65 42.05 22.07 2.08
C ASN A 65 43.33 21.33 1.67
N VAL A 66 44.50 21.98 1.70
CA VAL A 66 45.80 21.37 1.38
C VAL A 66 46.40 20.67 2.60
N THR A 67 46.31 21.29 3.78
CA THR A 67 46.94 20.77 4.99
C THR A 67 45.98 20.00 5.90
N GLY A 68 44.67 20.17 5.75
CA GLY A 68 43.65 19.58 6.62
C GLY A 68 43.58 20.23 8.00
N THR A 69 44.20 21.40 8.20
CA THR A 69 44.16 22.15 9.45
C THR A 69 44.10 23.65 9.22
N TRP A 70 44.12 24.46 10.28
CA TRP A 70 44.02 25.92 10.20
C TRP A 70 45.10 26.48 9.27
N ILE A 71 44.69 27.35 8.34
CA ILE A 71 45.65 28.05 7.48
C ILE A 71 46.45 29.07 8.30
N THR A 72 47.73 29.23 7.99
CA THR A 72 48.58 30.29 8.57
C THR A 72 48.58 31.55 7.71
N ALA A 73 48.92 32.70 8.28
CA ALA A 73 49.02 33.95 7.53
C ALA A 73 50.03 33.81 6.38
N GLU A 74 51.17 33.18 6.64
CA GLU A 74 52.23 32.93 5.66
C GLU A 74 51.73 32.07 4.50
N GLN A 75 50.97 31.01 4.78
CA GLN A 75 50.37 30.16 3.75
C GLN A 75 49.32 30.89 2.92
N ALA A 76 48.44 31.69 3.56
CA ALA A 76 47.40 32.43 2.86
C ALA A 76 47.99 33.49 1.90
N THR A 77 49.12 34.09 2.29
CA THR A 77 49.82 35.14 1.52
C THR A 77 50.91 34.61 0.59
N ASP A 78 51.11 33.30 0.49
CA ASP A 78 52.08 32.68 -0.42
C ASP A 78 51.40 32.28 -1.74
N PRO A 79 51.73 32.89 -2.90
CA PRO A 79 51.20 32.48 -4.20
C PRO A 79 51.40 30.98 -4.51
N ASN A 80 52.48 30.37 -4.00
CA ASN A 80 52.77 28.96 -4.22
C ASN A 80 51.81 28.04 -3.46
N TYR A 81 51.22 28.49 -2.36
CA TYR A 81 50.20 27.72 -1.65
C TYR A 81 48.96 27.51 -2.51
N TRP A 82 48.51 28.55 -3.22
CA TRP A 82 47.33 28.47 -4.09
C TRP A 82 47.56 27.56 -5.30
N ALA A 83 48.78 27.57 -5.84
CA ALA A 83 49.19 26.64 -6.87
C ALA A 83 49.25 25.19 -6.37
N LYS A 84 49.73 24.97 -5.13
CA LYS A 84 49.64 23.65 -4.47
C LYS A 84 48.18 23.24 -4.30
N HIS A 85 47.28 24.14 -3.90
CA HIS A 85 45.86 23.84 -3.73
C HIS A 85 45.19 23.38 -5.02
N LEU A 86 45.55 23.98 -6.16
CA LEU A 86 45.04 23.58 -7.48
C LEU A 86 45.42 22.13 -7.85
N ARG A 87 46.59 21.66 -7.40
CA ARG A 87 47.17 20.36 -7.79
C ARG A 87 47.01 19.25 -6.76
N GLN A 88 47.09 19.58 -5.47
CA GLN A 88 47.10 18.60 -4.38
C GLN A 88 45.67 18.16 -3.99
N PRO A 89 45.50 16.94 -3.44
CA PRO A 89 44.20 16.44 -3.03
C PRO A 89 43.60 17.28 -1.91
N VAL A 90 42.27 17.44 -1.94
CA VAL A 90 41.50 18.14 -0.90
C VAL A 90 41.37 17.25 0.33
N ARG A 91 41.99 17.67 1.45
CA ARG A 91 41.97 16.97 2.74
C ARG A 91 40.69 17.26 3.54
N PHE A 92 39.52 17.06 2.93
CA PHE A 92 38.22 17.43 3.52
C PHE A 92 37.93 16.69 4.83
N ALA A 93 38.14 15.37 4.89
CA ALA A 93 37.84 14.58 6.09
C ALA A 93 38.67 15.05 7.30
N GLU A 94 39.97 15.25 7.11
CA GLU A 94 40.85 15.79 8.15
C GLU A 94 40.47 17.21 8.55
N GLY A 95 40.04 18.01 7.58
CA GLY A 95 39.61 19.38 7.82
C GLY A 95 38.33 19.47 8.64
N ILE A 96 37.28 18.73 8.26
CA ILE A 96 35.99 18.74 8.98
C ILE A 96 36.12 18.12 10.37
N GLN A 97 37.02 17.14 10.54
CA GLN A 97 37.33 16.55 11.84
C GLN A 97 37.71 17.61 12.90
N LYS A 98 38.37 18.70 12.51
CA LYS A 98 38.72 19.79 13.43
C LYS A 98 37.49 20.46 14.06
N PHE A 99 36.40 20.57 13.31
CA PHE A 99 35.15 21.15 13.80
C PHE A 99 34.27 20.12 14.53
N LEU A 100 34.27 18.86 14.09
CA LEU A 100 33.45 17.81 14.71
C LEU A 100 33.91 17.43 16.13
N ARG A 101 35.19 17.63 16.46
CA ARG A 101 35.72 17.38 17.82
C ARG A 101 35.09 18.26 18.89
N ASP A 102 34.70 19.48 18.53
CA ASP A 102 33.95 20.37 19.42
C ASP A 102 32.46 20.24 19.12
N ARG A 103 31.76 19.46 19.94
CA ARG A 103 30.34 19.16 19.76
C ARG A 103 29.43 20.38 19.88
N SER A 104 29.94 21.50 20.40
CA SER A 104 29.19 22.76 20.47
C SER A 104 29.15 23.52 19.14
N GLN A 105 29.99 23.14 18.17
CA GLN A 105 30.04 23.79 16.85
C GLN A 105 28.82 23.40 16.01
N ILE A 106 28.16 24.41 15.45
CA ILE A 106 27.08 24.26 14.48
C ILE A 106 27.68 24.37 13.08
N LEU A 107 27.38 23.41 12.21
CA LEU A 107 27.85 23.40 10.83
C LEU A 107 26.75 23.89 9.89
N LEU A 108 27.06 24.89 9.07
CA LEU A 108 26.16 25.41 8.04
C LEU A 108 26.82 25.24 6.66
N GLU A 109 26.20 24.45 5.78
CA GLU A 109 26.57 24.41 4.37
C GLU A 109 25.97 25.61 3.66
N VAL A 110 26.83 26.45 3.08
CA VAL A 110 26.44 27.64 2.33
C VAL A 110 26.49 27.32 0.84
N GLY A 111 25.32 27.21 0.20
CA GLY A 111 25.19 26.89 -1.22
C GLY A 111 24.04 25.92 -1.52
N PRO A 112 23.75 25.68 -2.80
CA PRO A 112 22.67 24.79 -3.22
C PRO A 112 23.02 23.32 -2.93
N GLY A 113 22.04 22.59 -2.40
CA GLY A 113 22.16 21.15 -2.15
C GLY A 113 22.60 20.78 -0.74
N ARG A 114 23.08 19.53 -0.59
CA ARG A 114 23.37 18.88 0.70
C ARG A 114 24.65 18.04 0.68
N THR A 115 25.54 18.32 -0.28
CA THR A 115 26.65 17.43 -0.61
C THR A 115 27.67 17.42 0.53
N LEU A 116 28.10 18.59 0.99
CA LEU A 116 29.08 18.70 2.08
C LEU A 116 28.47 18.23 3.40
N SER A 117 27.19 18.55 3.60
CA SER A 117 26.41 18.10 4.75
C SER A 117 26.31 16.59 4.86
N SER A 118 26.05 15.91 3.73
CA SER A 118 26.00 14.45 3.67
C SER A 118 27.37 13.83 3.97
N LEU A 119 28.45 14.41 3.43
CA LEU A 119 29.82 13.95 3.71
C LEU A 119 30.20 14.13 5.19
N ALA A 120 29.86 15.26 5.79
CA ALA A 120 30.10 15.54 7.20
C ALA A 120 29.26 14.63 8.12
N LYS A 121 27.99 14.34 7.79
CA LYS A 121 27.15 13.38 8.54
C LYS A 121 27.73 11.97 8.58
N ARG A 122 28.46 11.56 7.54
CA ARG A 122 29.09 10.23 7.44
C ARG A 122 30.47 10.15 8.10
N HIS A 123 31.00 11.28 8.60
CA HIS A 123 32.31 11.29 9.24
C HIS A 123 32.24 10.60 10.61
N PRO A 124 33.14 9.65 10.96
CA PRO A 124 33.05 8.87 12.21
C PRO A 124 33.00 9.70 13.49
N ASP A 125 33.66 10.87 13.49
CA ASP A 125 33.68 11.77 14.65
C ASP A 125 32.43 12.66 14.78
N LYS A 126 31.44 12.55 13.88
CA LYS A 126 30.18 13.31 13.97
C LYS A 126 29.30 12.73 15.08
N ALA A 127 28.95 13.56 16.06
CA ALA A 127 28.02 13.17 17.13
C ALA A 127 26.55 13.41 16.71
N ASP A 128 25.63 12.56 17.15
CA ASP A 128 24.19 12.65 16.78
C ASP A 128 23.54 13.98 17.19
N GLU A 129 23.99 14.55 18.31
CA GLU A 129 23.53 15.83 18.87
C GLU A 129 24.07 17.08 18.13
N GLN A 130 25.06 16.91 17.26
CA GLN A 130 25.70 18.04 16.58
C GLN A 130 24.86 18.56 15.41
N ILE A 131 24.53 19.85 15.46
CA ILE A 131 23.62 20.50 14.51
C ILE A 131 24.33 20.77 13.19
N LEU A 132 23.69 20.34 12.11
CA LEU A 132 24.19 20.50 10.76
C LEU A 132 23.05 20.89 9.81
N LEU A 133 23.16 22.08 9.23
CA LEU A 133 22.12 22.76 8.45
C LEU A 133 22.62 23.15 7.06
N THR A 134 21.70 23.44 6.14
CA THR A 134 22.01 23.98 4.81
C THR A 134 21.31 25.31 4.60
N SER A 135 21.96 26.26 3.92
CA SER A 135 21.40 27.60 3.72
C SER A 135 20.44 27.70 2.53
N VAL A 136 20.56 26.81 1.55
CA VAL A 136 19.71 26.75 0.35
C VAL A 136 19.15 25.35 0.20
N ARG A 137 17.97 25.23 -0.40
CA ARG A 137 17.32 23.94 -0.66
C ARG A 137 18.06 23.14 -1.73
N HIS A 138 17.69 21.87 -1.87
CA HIS A 138 18.09 21.10 -3.05
C HIS A 138 17.24 21.53 -4.27
N PRO A 139 17.79 21.62 -5.49
CA PRO A 139 17.04 22.08 -6.68
C PRO A 139 15.73 21.32 -6.96
N GLN A 140 15.64 20.05 -6.55
CA GLN A 140 14.46 19.19 -6.71
C GLN A 140 13.38 19.39 -5.62
N GLU A 141 13.64 20.18 -4.58
CA GLU A 141 12.65 20.45 -3.52
C GLU A 141 11.69 21.57 -3.96
N LYS A 142 10.38 21.29 -3.92
CA LYS A 142 9.29 22.19 -4.36
C LYS A 142 9.00 23.36 -3.40
N ARG A 143 9.95 23.74 -2.54
CA ARG A 143 9.81 24.83 -1.54
C ARG A 143 10.55 26.09 -2.01
N SER A 144 10.10 27.29 -1.63
CA SER A 144 10.82 28.54 -1.94
C SER A 144 12.19 28.62 -1.23
N ASP A 145 13.19 29.17 -1.93
CA ASP A 145 14.54 29.39 -1.40
C ASP A 145 14.56 30.33 -0.19
N LEU A 146 13.76 31.40 -0.25
CA LEU A 146 13.60 32.33 0.87
C LEU A 146 13.02 31.61 2.08
N ASP A 147 11.99 30.81 1.85
CA ASP A 147 11.27 30.10 2.88
C ASP A 147 12.18 29.07 3.58
N PHE A 148 12.97 28.35 2.79
CA PHE A 148 13.99 27.43 3.28
C PHE A 148 15.05 28.15 4.12
N LEU A 149 15.60 29.25 3.60
CA LEU A 149 16.61 30.06 4.27
C LEU A 149 16.10 30.63 5.61
N LEU A 150 14.86 31.12 5.66
CA LEU A 150 14.25 31.63 6.89
C LEU A 150 14.04 30.53 7.93
N ASN A 151 13.69 29.32 7.51
CA ASN A 151 13.58 28.18 8.42
C ASN A 151 14.96 27.76 8.95
N THR A 152 15.99 27.75 8.10
CA THR A 152 17.37 27.52 8.55
C THR A 152 17.84 28.61 9.53
N LEU A 153 17.54 29.89 9.26
CA LEU A 153 17.85 30.99 10.17
C LEU A 153 17.15 30.82 11.53
N GLY A 154 15.90 30.38 11.52
CA GLY A 154 15.16 30.05 12.74
C GLY A 154 15.79 28.89 13.52
N GLN A 155 16.25 27.84 12.83
CA GLN A 155 16.96 26.72 13.45
C GLN A 155 18.32 27.14 14.04
N LEU A 156 19.06 28.01 13.36
CA LEU A 156 20.29 28.62 13.90
C LEU A 156 20.00 29.45 15.17
N TRP A 157 18.93 30.25 15.15
CA TRP A 157 18.51 31.04 16.31
C TRP A 157 18.13 30.15 17.51
N LEU A 158 17.38 29.08 17.26
CA LEU A 158 17.03 28.07 18.30
C LEU A 158 18.26 27.33 18.83
N ALA A 159 19.27 27.14 17.98
CA ALA A 159 20.56 26.56 18.36
C ALA A 159 21.46 27.54 19.15
N GLY A 160 21.01 28.77 19.39
CA GLY A 160 21.72 29.78 20.19
C GLY A 160 22.60 30.73 19.37
N VAL A 161 22.55 30.68 18.04
CA VAL A 161 23.25 31.64 17.18
C VAL A 161 22.60 33.01 17.32
N ARG A 162 23.41 34.04 17.60
CA ARG A 162 22.95 35.43 17.63
C ARG A 162 22.69 35.90 16.20
N VAL A 163 21.44 36.22 15.91
CA VAL A 163 21.01 36.82 14.64
C VAL A 163 20.93 38.34 14.81
N ASP A 164 21.56 39.08 13.89
CA ASP A 164 21.39 40.53 13.79
C ASP A 164 20.04 40.85 13.13
N TRP A 165 19.00 40.92 13.95
CA TRP A 165 17.66 41.26 13.49
C TRP A 165 17.54 42.71 13.02
N GLU A 166 18.38 43.63 13.51
CA GLU A 166 18.37 45.02 13.05
C GLU A 166 18.91 45.13 11.62
N GLY A 167 19.99 44.40 11.32
CA GLY A 167 20.50 44.25 9.95
C GLY A 167 19.52 43.50 9.03
N PHE A 168 18.95 42.39 9.50
CA PHE A 168 18.01 41.58 8.71
C PHE A 168 16.76 42.37 8.28
N TYR A 169 16.22 43.20 9.16
CA TYR A 169 15.05 44.05 8.87
C TYR A 169 15.43 45.47 8.43
N SER A 170 16.68 45.74 8.05
CA SER A 170 17.16 47.11 7.75
C SER A 170 16.40 47.83 6.64
N HIS A 171 15.74 47.09 5.74
CA HIS A 171 14.91 47.62 4.65
C HIS A 171 13.40 47.55 4.93
N GLU A 172 12.99 47.12 6.12
CA GLU A 172 11.59 46.89 6.47
C GLU A 172 11.21 47.62 7.75
N LYS A 173 10.02 48.23 7.77
CA LYS A 173 9.48 48.84 8.99
C LYS A 173 8.52 47.85 9.67
N ARG A 174 9.06 47.02 10.57
CA ARG A 174 8.27 46.03 11.33
C ARG A 174 7.84 46.58 12.69
N TYR A 175 6.57 46.41 13.04
CA TYR A 175 6.09 46.75 14.39
C TYR A 175 6.54 45.69 15.38
N ARG A 176 7.21 46.11 16.47
CA ARG A 176 7.52 45.22 17.59
C ARG A 176 6.22 44.91 18.32
N ILE A 177 5.79 43.66 18.27
CA ILE A 177 4.66 43.19 19.08
C ILE A 177 5.25 42.83 20.45
N PRO A 178 4.77 43.42 21.57
CA PRO A 178 5.19 42.99 22.89
C PRO A 178 4.75 41.54 23.08
N LEU A 179 5.71 40.63 23.20
CA LEU A 179 5.42 39.31 23.73
C LEU A 179 4.96 39.46 25.19
N PRO A 180 4.02 38.62 25.67
CA PRO A 180 3.58 38.66 27.06
C PRO A 180 4.79 38.67 28.00
N THR A 181 4.86 39.63 28.92
CA THR A 181 6.01 39.84 29.84
C THR A 181 6.12 38.79 30.95
N TYR A 182 5.42 37.67 30.83
CA TYR A 182 5.56 36.58 31.78
C TYR A 182 6.92 35.90 31.56
N PRO A 183 7.80 35.83 32.57
CA PRO A 183 8.96 34.96 32.49
C PRO A 183 8.48 33.53 32.24
N PHE A 184 9.22 32.73 31.46
CA PHE A 184 9.05 31.28 31.46
C PHE A 184 9.06 30.81 32.93
N GLU A 185 7.88 30.54 33.49
CA GLU A 185 7.76 30.10 34.86
C GLU A 185 8.52 28.78 35.00
N ARG A 186 9.43 28.72 35.97
CA ARG A 186 10.15 27.50 36.36
C ARG A 186 9.20 26.54 37.10
N GLN A 187 8.08 26.17 36.50
CA GLN A 187 7.23 25.12 37.04
C GLN A 187 7.88 23.76 36.80
N ARG A 188 8.09 23.03 37.89
CA ARG A 188 8.67 21.68 37.92
C ARG A 188 7.60 20.67 37.48
N TYR A 189 7.89 19.91 36.43
CA TYR A 189 7.02 18.84 35.89
C TYR A 189 7.38 17.44 36.42
N TRP A 190 7.93 17.30 37.63
CA TRP A 190 8.08 15.98 38.24
C TRP A 190 6.83 15.63 39.05
N VAL A 191 6.31 14.44 38.78
CA VAL A 191 5.23 13.78 39.51
C VAL A 191 5.51 13.87 41.01
N ALA A 192 4.67 14.58 41.75
CA ALA A 192 4.69 14.52 43.19
C ALA A 192 4.28 13.10 43.61
N GLU A 193 5.12 12.41 44.39
CA GLU A 193 4.74 11.18 45.06
C GLU A 193 3.52 11.46 45.96
N SER A 194 2.35 11.02 45.51
CA SER A 194 1.17 10.98 46.36
C SER A 194 1.34 9.86 47.37
N ARG A 195 1.82 10.22 48.56
CA ARG A 195 1.55 9.43 49.75
C ARG A 195 0.06 9.52 50.07
N THR A 196 -0.50 8.38 50.50
CA THR A 196 -1.84 8.11 51.08
C THR A 196 -3.03 7.82 50.13
N PRO A 197 -3.99 6.97 50.54
CA PRO A 197 -3.89 5.51 50.59
C PRO A 197 -4.89 4.82 49.65
N LYS A 198 -4.60 3.55 49.34
CA LYS A 198 -5.37 2.61 48.51
C LYS A 198 -6.89 2.76 48.60
N GLN A 199 -7.50 3.30 47.55
CA GLN A 199 -8.85 2.95 47.14
C GLN A 199 -8.82 2.50 45.69
N ASN A 200 -9.58 1.45 45.39
CA ASN A 200 -9.64 0.74 44.11
C ASN A 200 -9.87 1.71 42.94
N VAL A 201 -8.82 1.99 42.18
CA VAL A 201 -8.90 2.70 40.91
C VAL A 201 -8.79 1.67 39.79
N GLN A 202 -9.83 1.60 38.96
CA GLN A 202 -9.81 0.89 37.68
C GLN A 202 -8.63 1.40 36.83
N PRO A 203 -7.90 0.51 36.11
CA PRO A 203 -6.72 0.92 35.38
C PRO A 203 -7.10 1.90 34.25
N LYS A 204 -6.42 3.06 34.21
CA LYS A 204 -6.36 3.93 33.02
C LYS A 204 -5.80 3.12 31.84
N PRO A 205 -6.25 3.37 30.59
CA PRO A 205 -5.72 2.67 29.42
C PRO A 205 -4.21 2.89 29.33
N SER A 206 -3.44 1.82 29.56
CA SER A 206 -2.00 1.80 29.40
C SER A 206 -1.67 1.91 27.91
N ARG A 207 -0.79 2.84 27.55
CA ARG A 207 -0.12 2.84 26.24
C ARG A 207 0.45 1.45 25.99
N LEU A 208 0.18 0.86 24.82
CA LEU A 208 0.79 -0.42 24.47
C LEU A 208 2.31 -0.23 24.39
N GLU A 209 3.05 -0.95 25.22
CA GLU A 209 4.51 -0.91 25.27
C GLU A 209 5.09 -2.27 24.90
N LYS A 210 6.17 -2.25 24.13
CA LYS A 210 6.95 -3.44 23.80
C LYS A 210 7.63 -3.95 25.08
N LYS A 211 7.38 -5.22 25.43
CA LYS A 211 8.05 -5.90 26.54
C LYS A 211 9.54 -5.97 26.28
N THR A 212 10.33 -5.58 27.28
CA THR A 212 11.80 -5.50 27.18
C THR A 212 12.47 -6.87 27.23
N ASP A 213 11.92 -7.84 27.97
CA ASP A 213 12.45 -9.20 28.07
C ASP A 213 11.76 -10.12 27.06
N LEU A 214 12.55 -10.70 26.15
CA LEU A 214 12.09 -11.65 25.14
C LEU A 214 11.52 -12.94 25.76
N ALA A 215 11.94 -13.29 26.98
CA ALA A 215 11.41 -14.46 27.68
C ALA A 215 9.91 -14.34 28.01
N ASP A 216 9.37 -13.12 28.05
CA ASP A 216 7.98 -12.82 28.41
C ASP A 216 7.02 -12.75 27.21
N TRP A 217 7.50 -13.02 26.00
CA TRP A 217 6.72 -12.81 24.77
C TRP A 217 5.74 -13.96 24.45
N PHE A 218 5.78 -15.06 25.20
CA PHE A 218 5.13 -16.31 24.83
C PHE A 218 3.79 -16.53 25.54
N TYR A 219 2.84 -17.07 24.77
CA TYR A 219 1.49 -17.41 25.21
C TYR A 219 1.05 -18.73 24.58
N ILE A 220 0.17 -19.45 25.26
CA ILE A 220 -0.54 -20.60 24.69
C ILE A 220 -2.05 -20.34 24.68
N PRO A 221 -2.79 -20.80 23.65
CA PRO A 221 -4.24 -20.81 23.71
C PRO A 221 -4.70 -21.73 24.84
N SER A 222 -5.74 -21.34 25.56
CA SER A 222 -6.28 -22.06 26.71
C SER A 222 -7.78 -21.82 26.84
N TRP A 223 -8.52 -22.82 27.30
CA TRP A 223 -9.97 -22.74 27.43
C TRP A 223 -10.38 -22.70 28.89
N LYS A 224 -11.17 -21.69 29.27
CA LYS A 224 -11.70 -21.54 30.63
C LYS A 224 -13.20 -21.79 30.63
N ARG A 225 -13.65 -22.64 31.55
CA ARG A 225 -15.07 -22.87 31.77
C ARG A 225 -15.71 -21.56 32.25
N SER A 226 -16.83 -21.21 31.64
CA SER A 226 -17.56 -19.98 31.93
C SER A 226 -19.04 -20.32 32.10
N ASN A 227 -19.74 -19.57 32.95
CA ASN A 227 -21.18 -19.65 33.11
C ASN A 227 -21.77 -18.29 32.78
N VAL A 228 -22.90 -18.26 32.09
CA VAL A 228 -23.61 -17.02 31.80
C VAL A 228 -24.98 -17.06 32.47
N ASN A 229 -25.19 -16.12 33.39
CA ASN A 229 -26.48 -15.88 34.04
C ASN A 229 -27.03 -14.55 33.52
N ASN A 230 -27.63 -14.56 32.33
CA ASN A 230 -28.43 -13.44 31.89
C ASN A 230 -29.40 -13.87 30.79
N THR A 231 -30.62 -14.22 31.19
CA THR A 231 -31.74 -14.41 30.26
C THR A 231 -32.66 -13.21 30.41
N LYS A 232 -32.51 -12.22 29.50
CA LYS A 232 -33.58 -11.23 29.30
C LYS A 232 -34.80 -11.92 28.68
N PRO A 233 -36.02 -11.36 28.87
CA PRO A 233 -37.20 -11.85 28.18
C PRO A 233 -36.97 -11.83 26.67
N ILE A 234 -37.37 -12.91 26.00
CA ILE A 234 -37.28 -13.08 24.56
C ILE A 234 -38.20 -12.04 23.90
N ILE A 235 -37.62 -11.01 23.29
CA ILE A 235 -38.34 -10.04 22.46
C ILE A 235 -38.47 -10.65 21.05
N PRO A 236 -39.66 -10.62 20.40
CA PRO A 236 -39.77 -11.05 19.02
C PRO A 236 -38.89 -10.21 18.09
N THR A 237 -37.92 -10.84 17.43
CA THR A 237 -37.05 -10.21 16.44
C THR A 237 -36.95 -11.06 15.17
N THR A 238 -36.46 -10.47 14.09
CA THR A 238 -36.18 -11.19 12.84
C THR A 238 -34.80 -11.85 12.91
N HIS A 239 -34.75 -13.14 12.55
CA HIS A 239 -33.56 -13.96 12.48
C HIS A 239 -33.35 -14.49 11.07
N LEU A 240 -32.11 -14.52 10.61
CA LEU A 240 -31.72 -15.14 9.34
C LEU A 240 -30.86 -16.38 9.65
N VAL A 241 -31.27 -17.55 9.18
CA VAL A 241 -30.60 -18.82 9.48
C VAL A 241 -30.10 -19.48 8.20
N PHE A 242 -28.79 -19.58 8.04
CA PHE A 242 -28.16 -20.40 6.99
C PHE A 242 -28.09 -21.84 7.50
N ALA A 243 -29.12 -22.63 7.19
CA ALA A 243 -29.32 -23.97 7.74
C ALA A 243 -28.38 -24.99 7.09
N ASP A 244 -27.78 -25.86 7.91
CA ASP A 244 -26.94 -26.96 7.47
C ASP A 244 -27.73 -28.07 6.77
N GLU A 245 -27.01 -28.96 6.08
CA GLU A 245 -27.58 -30.12 5.39
C GLU A 245 -27.85 -31.33 6.31
N PHE A 246 -27.48 -31.25 7.61
CA PHE A 246 -27.54 -32.35 8.58
C PHE A 246 -28.71 -32.25 9.56
N GLY A 247 -29.50 -31.17 9.48
CA GLY A 247 -30.77 -31.01 10.18
C GLY A 247 -30.67 -30.36 11.57
N LEU A 248 -29.49 -29.91 12.02
CA LEU A 248 -29.36 -29.16 13.28
C LEU A 248 -30.07 -27.79 13.16
N GLY A 249 -29.82 -27.09 12.06
CA GLY A 249 -30.42 -25.81 11.72
C GLY A 249 -31.94 -25.88 11.66
N ASP A 250 -32.49 -26.94 11.08
CA ASP A 250 -33.95 -27.14 11.02
C ASP A 250 -34.59 -27.26 12.41
N LYS A 251 -33.92 -27.96 13.32
CA LYS A 251 -34.40 -28.11 14.70
C LYS A 251 -34.28 -26.80 15.49
N ILE A 252 -33.22 -26.03 15.25
CA ILE A 252 -33.06 -24.69 15.84
C ILE A 252 -34.14 -23.73 15.31
N VAL A 253 -34.40 -23.73 13.99
CA VAL A 253 -35.48 -22.93 13.37
C VAL A 253 -36.82 -23.27 14.02
N GLN A 254 -37.17 -24.56 14.11
CA GLN A 254 -38.40 -25.01 14.77
C GLN A 254 -38.50 -24.55 16.23
N LYS A 255 -37.39 -24.55 16.96
CA LYS A 255 -37.35 -24.06 18.35
C LYS A 255 -37.57 -22.55 18.42
N MET A 256 -36.89 -21.78 17.57
CA MET A 256 -37.02 -20.32 17.51
C MET A 256 -38.45 -19.88 17.13
N GLU A 257 -39.07 -20.57 16.17
CA GLU A 257 -40.47 -20.34 15.79
C GLU A 257 -41.45 -20.64 16.94
N ARG A 258 -41.23 -21.74 17.68
CA ARG A 258 -42.03 -22.06 18.89
C ARG A 258 -41.88 -21.02 19.99
N ASP A 259 -40.72 -20.35 20.06
CA ASP A 259 -40.45 -19.25 20.99
C ASP A 259 -40.97 -17.89 20.48
N GLY A 260 -41.73 -17.88 19.37
CA GLY A 260 -42.37 -16.68 18.82
C GLY A 260 -41.42 -15.76 18.05
N GLN A 261 -40.28 -16.27 17.57
CA GLN A 261 -39.35 -15.52 16.73
C GLN A 261 -39.75 -15.56 15.25
N ASN A 262 -39.41 -14.49 14.51
CA ASN A 262 -39.57 -14.46 13.06
C ASN A 262 -38.30 -15.01 12.40
N VAL A 263 -38.38 -16.14 11.71
CA VAL A 263 -37.20 -16.83 11.16
C VAL A 263 -37.27 -16.87 9.64
N ILE A 264 -36.18 -16.46 8.99
CA ILE A 264 -35.95 -16.58 7.55
C ILE A 264 -34.84 -17.61 7.36
N THR A 265 -35.10 -18.65 6.57
CA THR A 265 -34.15 -19.75 6.35
C THR A 265 -33.51 -19.65 4.98
N VAL A 266 -32.21 -19.90 4.92
CA VAL A 266 -31.40 -19.95 3.71
C VAL A 266 -30.74 -21.32 3.61
N ARG A 267 -30.82 -21.95 2.44
CA ARG A 267 -30.19 -23.23 2.14
C ARG A 267 -29.23 -23.13 0.95
N VAL A 268 -28.30 -24.07 0.91
CA VAL A 268 -27.41 -24.24 -0.23
C VAL A 268 -28.25 -24.68 -1.45
N GLY A 269 -28.04 -24.00 -2.57
CA GLY A 269 -28.65 -24.30 -3.87
C GLY A 269 -27.72 -23.93 -5.00
N THR A 270 -28.23 -23.97 -6.24
CA THR A 270 -27.44 -23.67 -7.44
C THR A 270 -27.43 -22.19 -7.82
N GLY A 271 -28.25 -21.37 -7.17
CA GLY A 271 -28.40 -19.93 -7.43
C GLY A 271 -29.49 -19.32 -6.54
N PHE A 272 -29.62 -17.98 -6.55
CA PHE A 272 -30.63 -17.26 -5.79
C PHE A 272 -32.04 -17.67 -6.22
N LYS A 273 -32.82 -18.19 -5.27
CA LYS A 273 -34.23 -18.53 -5.48
C LYS A 273 -35.05 -18.40 -4.22
N LYS A 274 -36.11 -17.58 -4.28
CA LYS A 274 -37.17 -17.56 -3.26
C LYS A 274 -38.05 -18.80 -3.43
N LEU A 275 -38.03 -19.69 -2.43
CA LEU A 275 -38.86 -20.90 -2.40
C LEU A 275 -40.20 -20.65 -1.69
N SER A 276 -40.21 -19.79 -0.68
CA SER A 276 -41.40 -19.27 -0.02
C SER A 276 -41.09 -17.90 0.60
N ASP A 277 -42.05 -17.28 1.28
CA ASP A 277 -41.84 -15.99 1.96
C ASP A 277 -40.77 -16.01 3.06
N ARG A 278 -40.37 -17.20 3.54
CA ARG A 278 -39.39 -17.36 4.62
C ARG A 278 -38.30 -18.39 4.29
N LEU A 279 -38.20 -18.84 3.04
CA LEU A 279 -37.22 -19.85 2.61
C LEU A 279 -36.57 -19.45 1.28
N TYR A 280 -35.24 -19.41 1.29
CA TYR A 280 -34.41 -19.03 0.15
C TYR A 280 -33.33 -20.08 -0.12
N ASN A 281 -32.93 -20.21 -1.38
CA ASN A 281 -31.73 -20.92 -1.79
C ASN A 281 -30.70 -19.92 -2.32
N LEU A 282 -29.42 -20.13 -1.98
CA LEU A 282 -28.29 -19.40 -2.55
C LEU A 282 -27.20 -20.37 -2.98
N ASN A 283 -26.43 -20.00 -4.00
CA ASN A 283 -25.15 -20.61 -4.29
C ASN A 283 -24.06 -20.01 -3.38
N PRO A 284 -23.37 -20.82 -2.56
CA PRO A 284 -22.33 -20.33 -1.66
C PRO A 284 -21.14 -19.67 -2.38
N GLU A 285 -20.94 -19.98 -3.66
CA GLU A 285 -19.83 -19.50 -4.48
C GLU A 285 -20.15 -18.23 -5.28
N GLN A 286 -21.39 -17.73 -5.23
CA GLN A 286 -21.82 -16.57 -6.02
C GLN A 286 -22.06 -15.37 -5.12
N GLU A 287 -21.24 -14.33 -5.24
CA GLU A 287 -21.38 -13.11 -4.44
C GLU A 287 -22.73 -12.42 -4.68
N ASP A 288 -23.21 -12.38 -5.93
CA ASP A 288 -24.46 -11.70 -6.32
C ASP A 288 -25.71 -12.31 -5.68
N ASP A 289 -25.68 -13.60 -5.33
CA ASP A 289 -26.77 -14.28 -4.64
C ASP A 289 -27.00 -13.71 -3.23
N TYR A 290 -25.93 -13.33 -2.53
CA TYR A 290 -26.02 -12.68 -1.21
C TYR A 290 -26.52 -11.24 -1.32
N HIS A 291 -26.10 -10.52 -2.37
CA HIS A 291 -26.61 -9.18 -2.67
C HIS A 291 -28.12 -9.23 -2.95
N ALA A 292 -28.57 -10.17 -3.77
CA ALA A 292 -29.98 -10.37 -4.08
C ALA A 292 -30.81 -10.70 -2.83
N LEU A 293 -30.29 -11.55 -1.93
CA LEU A 293 -30.95 -11.82 -0.65
C LEU A 293 -31.07 -10.57 0.22
N CYS A 294 -29.98 -9.85 0.43
CA CYS A 294 -30.00 -8.67 1.30
C CYS A 294 -30.90 -7.57 0.73
N GLN A 295 -30.93 -7.42 -0.61
CA GLN A 295 -31.85 -6.49 -1.28
C GLN A 295 -33.31 -6.89 -1.10
N GLU A 296 -33.67 -8.16 -1.31
CA GLU A 296 -35.03 -8.66 -1.09
C GLU A 296 -35.48 -8.46 0.37
N LEU A 297 -34.60 -8.64 1.34
CA LEU A 297 -34.91 -8.39 2.77
C LEU A 297 -35.09 -6.89 3.05
N HIS A 298 -34.28 -6.04 2.43
CA HIS A 298 -34.39 -4.59 2.52
C HIS A 298 -35.71 -4.08 1.92
N GLU A 299 -36.10 -4.56 0.73
CA GLU A 299 -37.37 -4.20 0.07
C GLU A 299 -38.61 -4.62 0.88
N ARG A 300 -38.46 -5.60 1.78
CA ARG A 300 -39.51 -6.09 2.68
C ARG A 300 -39.51 -5.42 4.05
N ASP A 301 -38.57 -4.52 4.33
CA ASP A 301 -38.38 -3.90 5.65
C ASP A 301 -38.14 -4.95 6.76
N GLU A 302 -37.48 -6.06 6.41
CA GLU A 302 -37.20 -7.18 7.32
C GLU A 302 -35.71 -7.32 7.62
N TYR A 303 -35.17 -6.42 8.44
CA TYR A 303 -33.77 -6.46 8.86
C TYR A 303 -33.55 -7.51 9.96
N PRO A 304 -32.70 -8.54 9.72
CA PRO A 304 -32.37 -9.49 10.77
C PRO A 304 -31.58 -8.76 11.87
N LYS A 305 -31.91 -9.01 13.14
CA LYS A 305 -31.06 -8.62 14.28
C LYS A 305 -30.03 -9.68 14.62
N THR A 306 -30.28 -10.91 14.19
CA THR A 306 -29.39 -12.04 14.41
C THR A 306 -29.32 -12.86 13.13
N ILE A 307 -28.10 -13.22 12.75
CA ILE A 307 -27.79 -14.17 11.70
C ILE A 307 -27.13 -15.37 12.36
N LEU A 308 -27.69 -16.56 12.15
CA LEU A 308 -27.09 -17.82 12.55
C LEU A 308 -26.60 -18.57 11.31
N HIS A 309 -25.31 -18.83 11.23
CA HIS A 309 -24.67 -19.45 10.09
C HIS A 309 -24.19 -20.87 10.45
N LEU A 310 -24.85 -21.89 9.91
CA LEU A 310 -24.56 -23.31 10.20
C LEU A 310 -23.95 -24.06 9.02
N TRP A 311 -23.68 -23.44 7.87
CA TRP A 311 -23.10 -24.16 6.72
C TRP A 311 -21.70 -24.72 6.97
N SER A 312 -21.03 -24.28 8.04
CA SER A 312 -19.76 -24.84 8.50
C SER A 312 -19.92 -26.10 9.36
N VAL A 313 -21.15 -26.51 9.72
CA VAL A 313 -21.40 -27.79 10.39
C VAL A 313 -21.07 -28.93 9.41
N ALA A 314 -20.30 -29.92 9.86
CA ALA A 314 -19.77 -31.03 9.08
C ALA A 314 -20.12 -32.39 9.72
N PRO A 315 -20.17 -33.48 8.94
CA PRO A 315 -20.52 -34.80 9.45
C PRO A 315 -19.45 -35.38 10.40
N LYS A 316 -19.87 -36.28 11.29
CA LYS A 316 -18.97 -37.08 12.14
C LYS A 316 -18.27 -38.16 11.29
N SER A 317 -17.13 -37.85 10.66
CA SER A 317 -16.06 -38.79 10.26
C SER A 317 -15.37 -38.34 8.99
N LYS A 318 -14.03 -38.21 9.04
CA LYS A 318 -13.09 -38.59 7.97
C LYS A 318 -11.73 -38.94 8.57
N ASP A 319 -11.10 -40.01 8.08
CA ASP A 319 -9.79 -40.47 8.56
C ASP A 319 -8.61 -39.60 8.08
N LYS A 320 -8.77 -38.86 6.97
CA LYS A 320 -7.75 -37.95 6.41
C LYS A 320 -8.38 -36.70 5.78
N LEU A 321 -7.72 -35.56 5.98
CA LEU A 321 -8.11 -34.27 5.43
C LEU A 321 -7.57 -34.11 4.00
N GLU A 322 -8.47 -34.00 3.03
CA GLU A 322 -8.14 -33.82 1.61
C GLU A 322 -8.48 -32.41 1.12
N ILE A 323 -7.81 -31.97 0.05
CA ILE A 323 -7.91 -30.60 -0.47
C ILE A 323 -9.33 -30.21 -0.89
N GLU A 324 -10.06 -31.13 -1.52
CA GLU A 324 -11.44 -30.92 -1.98
C GLU A 324 -12.39 -30.59 -0.81
N TRP A 325 -12.11 -31.17 0.37
CA TRP A 325 -12.91 -30.92 1.57
C TRP A 325 -12.60 -29.55 2.17
N VAL A 326 -11.34 -29.13 2.10
CA VAL A 326 -10.94 -27.78 2.50
C VAL A 326 -11.56 -26.74 1.59
N GLU A 327 -11.57 -26.96 0.28
CA GLU A 327 -12.22 -26.08 -0.70
C GLU A 327 -13.73 -25.98 -0.46
N LYS A 328 -14.39 -27.11 -0.20
CA LYS A 328 -15.82 -27.10 0.20
C LYS A 328 -16.04 -26.26 1.46
N SER A 329 -15.16 -26.38 2.46
CA SER A 329 -15.26 -25.64 3.72
C SER A 329 -14.94 -24.14 3.53
N GLN A 330 -14.04 -23.79 2.60
CA GLN A 330 -13.80 -22.40 2.21
C GLN A 330 -15.05 -21.78 1.60
N ASN A 331 -15.74 -22.48 0.69
CA ASN A 331 -16.94 -21.98 0.03
C ASN A 331 -18.11 -21.84 1.01
N LEU A 332 -18.37 -22.90 1.80
CA LEU A 332 -19.49 -22.92 2.74
C LEU A 332 -19.26 -22.02 3.96
N GLY A 333 -18.02 -21.80 4.39
CA GLY A 333 -17.67 -20.99 5.55
C GLY A 333 -17.14 -19.62 5.16
N PHE A 334 -15.88 -19.54 4.74
CA PHE A 334 -15.18 -18.27 4.52
C PHE A 334 -15.79 -17.38 3.44
N TYR A 335 -15.98 -17.91 2.22
CA TYR A 335 -16.53 -17.13 1.11
C TYR A 335 -17.98 -16.76 1.39
N SER A 336 -18.76 -17.67 1.98
CA SER A 336 -20.12 -17.35 2.43
C SER A 336 -20.17 -16.17 3.39
N LEU A 337 -19.31 -16.15 4.42
CA LEU A 337 -19.23 -15.04 5.37
C LEU A 337 -18.67 -13.76 4.73
N LEU A 338 -17.72 -13.88 3.80
CA LEU A 338 -17.15 -12.75 3.06
C LEU A 338 -18.22 -12.07 2.20
N PHE A 339 -18.95 -12.84 1.39
CA PHE A 339 -20.00 -12.33 0.50
C PHE A 339 -21.19 -11.78 1.30
N LEU A 340 -21.57 -12.46 2.39
CA LEU A 340 -22.57 -11.95 3.31
C LEU A 340 -22.15 -10.59 3.90
N ALA A 341 -20.93 -10.46 4.40
CA ALA A 341 -20.44 -9.20 4.95
C ALA A 341 -20.40 -8.07 3.90
N LYS A 342 -20.00 -8.37 2.66
CA LYS A 342 -20.07 -7.41 1.55
C LYS A 342 -21.50 -6.98 1.25
N ALA A 343 -22.44 -7.92 1.21
CA ALA A 343 -23.85 -7.63 0.94
C ALA A 343 -24.48 -6.78 2.04
N LEU A 344 -24.25 -7.13 3.31
CA LEU A 344 -24.71 -6.35 4.47
C LEU A 344 -24.10 -4.93 4.47
N GLY A 345 -22.81 -4.81 4.13
CA GLY A 345 -22.12 -3.52 4.04
C GLY A 345 -22.67 -2.59 2.96
N ARG A 346 -23.23 -3.12 1.85
CA ARG A 346 -23.87 -2.32 0.80
C ARG A 346 -25.24 -1.78 1.20
N GLN A 347 -26.00 -2.53 2.00
CA GLN A 347 -27.37 -2.19 2.37
C GLN A 347 -27.48 -1.19 3.54
N GLN A 348 -26.36 -0.67 4.06
CA GLN A 348 -26.33 0.35 5.12
C GLN A 348 -27.23 0.02 6.32
N ILE A 349 -27.17 -1.23 6.80
CA ILE A 349 -28.02 -1.71 7.90
C ILE A 349 -27.70 -0.94 9.17
N SER A 350 -28.72 -0.27 9.73
CA SER A 350 -28.62 0.48 10.98
C SER A 350 -28.83 -0.41 12.21
N GLY A 351 -28.03 -0.18 13.25
CA GLY A 351 -28.10 -0.89 14.54
C GLY A 351 -27.21 -2.13 14.64
N GLU A 352 -27.14 -2.68 15.86
CA GLU A 352 -26.30 -3.84 16.16
C GLU A 352 -26.87 -5.14 15.55
N LEU A 353 -26.02 -5.85 14.81
CA LEU A 353 -26.31 -7.14 14.20
C LEU A 353 -25.42 -8.22 14.82
N LEU A 354 -26.03 -9.27 15.39
CA LEU A 354 -25.28 -10.44 15.86
C LEU A 354 -25.13 -11.47 14.73
N LEU A 355 -23.90 -11.84 14.38
CA LEU A 355 -23.58 -12.95 13.48
C LEU A 355 -22.96 -14.11 14.27
N GLY A 356 -23.76 -15.13 14.57
CA GLY A 356 -23.30 -16.38 15.18
C GLY A 356 -22.91 -17.40 14.11
N VAL A 357 -21.68 -17.89 14.14
CA VAL A 357 -21.16 -18.91 13.22
C VAL A 357 -20.96 -20.21 14.00
N VAL A 358 -21.67 -21.26 13.58
CA VAL A 358 -21.62 -22.58 14.23
C VAL A 358 -20.67 -23.49 13.48
N THR A 359 -19.68 -24.01 14.22
CA THR A 359 -18.73 -25.02 13.75
C THR A 359 -18.84 -26.25 14.66
N ASN A 360 -18.27 -27.37 14.26
CA ASN A 360 -18.21 -28.54 15.13
C ASN A 360 -16.83 -29.16 15.13
N ASN A 361 -16.32 -29.45 16.33
CA ASN A 361 -15.00 -30.04 16.55
C ASN A 361 -13.86 -29.21 15.90
N MET A 362 -14.04 -27.91 15.69
CA MET A 362 -12.98 -27.03 15.16
C MET A 362 -11.89 -26.77 16.21
N GLN A 363 -12.29 -26.65 17.48
CA GLN A 363 -11.41 -26.26 18.57
C GLN A 363 -11.08 -27.45 19.49
N LYS A 364 -9.78 -27.64 19.78
CA LYS A 364 -9.32 -28.62 20.78
C LYS A 364 -9.45 -28.03 22.17
N ILE A 365 -10.21 -28.68 23.05
CA ILE A 365 -10.45 -28.21 24.44
C ILE A 365 -9.94 -29.25 25.44
N ALA A 366 -10.19 -30.52 25.15
CA ALA A 366 -9.76 -31.66 25.93
C ALA A 366 -9.21 -32.74 24.99
N ASP A 367 -9.49 -34.01 25.30
CA ASP A 367 -9.05 -35.17 24.51
C ASP A 367 -10.07 -35.54 23.43
N GLU A 368 -10.66 -34.56 22.73
CA GLU A 368 -11.59 -34.86 21.64
C GLU A 368 -10.90 -35.70 20.56
N ALA A 369 -11.48 -36.87 20.27
CA ALA A 369 -10.92 -37.83 19.32
C ALA A 369 -11.01 -37.37 17.85
N LEU A 370 -11.83 -36.37 17.55
CA LEU A 370 -12.05 -35.84 16.21
C LEU A 370 -11.92 -34.31 16.25
N LEU A 371 -11.11 -33.77 15.33
CA LEU A 371 -10.96 -32.34 15.07
C LEU A 371 -11.14 -32.05 13.57
N ASN A 372 -11.77 -30.91 13.24
CA ASN A 372 -12.07 -30.46 11.88
C ASN A 372 -11.34 -29.13 11.58
N PRO A 373 -10.03 -29.15 11.33
CA PRO A 373 -9.22 -27.93 11.21
C PRO A 373 -9.54 -27.09 9.97
N GLU A 374 -10.15 -27.67 8.93
CA GLU A 374 -10.63 -26.92 7.76
C GLU A 374 -11.68 -25.87 8.10
N GLN A 375 -12.44 -26.09 9.18
CA GLN A 375 -13.43 -25.12 9.66
C GLN A 375 -12.76 -23.88 10.26
N ALA A 376 -11.52 -23.96 10.75
CA ALA A 376 -10.81 -22.84 11.37
C ALA A 376 -10.61 -21.64 10.43
N ILE A 377 -10.78 -21.86 9.12
CA ILE A 377 -10.80 -20.82 8.09
C ILE A 377 -11.90 -19.75 8.35
N VAL A 378 -12.98 -20.06 9.07
CA VAL A 378 -14.00 -19.04 9.43
C VAL A 378 -13.53 -18.04 10.49
N THR A 379 -12.44 -18.35 11.21
CA THR A 379 -11.90 -17.50 12.29
C THR A 379 -11.50 -16.11 11.78
N GLY A 380 -10.95 -16.01 10.56
CA GLY A 380 -10.59 -14.73 9.95
C GLY A 380 -11.79 -13.79 9.85
N PRO A 381 -12.86 -14.13 9.10
CA PRO A 381 -14.10 -13.36 9.06
C PRO A 381 -14.66 -13.01 10.45
N ILE A 382 -14.68 -13.95 11.39
CA ILE A 382 -15.22 -13.71 12.75
C ILE A 382 -14.42 -12.64 13.50
N LEU A 383 -13.10 -12.58 13.29
CA LEU A 383 -12.26 -11.56 13.90
C LEU A 383 -12.37 -10.22 13.17
N THR A 384 -12.36 -10.22 11.83
CA THR A 384 -12.18 -9.01 11.02
C THR A 384 -13.48 -8.30 10.60
N ILE A 385 -14.61 -9.00 10.48
CA ILE A 385 -15.88 -8.36 10.08
C ILE A 385 -16.23 -7.24 11.05
N GLY A 386 -16.23 -7.51 12.36
CA GLY A 386 -16.52 -6.49 13.37
C GLY A 386 -15.46 -5.38 13.47
N GLN A 387 -14.26 -5.59 12.93
CA GLN A 387 -13.22 -4.54 12.90
C GLN A 387 -13.43 -3.57 11.74
N GLU A 388 -13.95 -4.04 10.61
CA GLU A 388 -14.27 -3.21 9.43
C GLU A 388 -15.72 -2.70 9.45
N TYR A 389 -16.63 -3.42 10.11
CA TYR A 389 -18.04 -3.10 10.33
C TYR A 389 -18.38 -3.20 11.83
N PRO A 390 -18.10 -2.16 12.63
CA PRO A 390 -18.26 -2.19 14.09
C PRO A 390 -19.66 -2.55 14.59
N ASN A 391 -20.70 -2.29 13.78
CA ASN A 391 -22.09 -2.65 14.06
C ASN A 391 -22.40 -4.15 13.91
N ILE A 392 -21.50 -4.94 13.30
CA ILE A 392 -21.65 -6.38 13.15
C ILE A 392 -20.80 -7.10 14.20
N ILE A 393 -21.48 -7.69 15.18
CA ILE A 393 -20.88 -8.46 16.26
C ILE A 393 -20.79 -9.92 15.82
N CYS A 394 -19.58 -10.42 15.57
CA CYS A 394 -19.39 -11.82 15.19
C CYS A 394 -19.04 -12.70 16.40
N ARG A 395 -19.57 -13.92 16.41
CA ARG A 395 -19.32 -14.94 17.43
C ARG A 395 -19.12 -16.32 16.82
N SER A 396 -18.04 -16.99 17.19
CA SER A 396 -17.81 -18.41 16.93
C SER A 396 -18.46 -19.24 18.04
N ILE A 397 -19.22 -20.25 17.64
CA ILE A 397 -19.88 -21.22 18.53
C ILE A 397 -19.47 -22.62 18.07
N ASP A 398 -18.42 -23.18 18.68
CA ASP A 398 -17.91 -24.50 18.33
C ASP A 398 -18.55 -25.61 19.20
N VAL A 399 -19.10 -26.64 18.57
CA VAL A 399 -19.91 -27.65 19.27
C VAL A 399 -19.39 -29.06 19.03
N VAL A 400 -19.88 -30.02 19.81
CA VAL A 400 -19.79 -31.44 19.46
C VAL A 400 -21.19 -31.89 19.10
N LEU A 401 -21.36 -32.41 17.88
CA LEU A 401 -22.67 -32.87 17.43
C LEU A 401 -23.08 -34.12 18.24
N PRO A 402 -24.24 -34.12 18.91
CA PRO A 402 -24.81 -35.32 19.51
C PRO A 402 -25.49 -36.18 18.43
N ASP A 403 -25.98 -37.36 18.82
CA ASP A 403 -26.80 -38.17 17.91
C ASP A 403 -28.21 -37.59 17.82
N SER A 404 -28.84 -37.69 16.65
CA SER A 404 -30.18 -37.12 16.40
C SER A 404 -31.25 -37.75 17.30
N GLY A 405 -32.11 -36.93 17.91
CA GLY A 405 -33.21 -37.36 18.76
C GLY A 405 -32.81 -37.67 20.21
N THR A 406 -31.60 -37.28 20.62
CA THR A 406 -31.10 -37.48 21.99
C THR A 406 -31.37 -36.25 22.87
N LEU A 407 -31.33 -36.44 24.20
CA LEU A 407 -31.43 -35.33 25.16
C LEU A 407 -30.24 -34.37 25.02
N GLU A 408 -29.07 -34.88 24.64
CA GLU A 408 -27.89 -34.06 24.36
C GLU A 408 -28.11 -33.11 23.18
N GLU A 409 -28.88 -33.52 22.16
CA GLU A 409 -29.24 -32.66 21.02
C GLU A 409 -30.19 -31.53 21.43
N GLU A 410 -31.22 -31.84 22.21
CA GLU A 410 -32.13 -30.83 22.75
C GLU A 410 -31.39 -29.81 23.62
N MET A 411 -30.44 -30.28 24.44
CA MET A 411 -29.58 -29.43 25.26
C MET A 411 -28.70 -28.53 24.40
N LEU A 412 -28.09 -29.07 23.34
CA LEU A 412 -27.25 -28.28 22.43
C LEU A 412 -28.04 -27.18 21.71
N ILE A 413 -29.25 -27.50 21.24
CA ILE A 413 -30.15 -26.52 20.61
C ILE A 413 -30.44 -25.37 21.58
N GLU A 414 -30.73 -25.69 22.85
CA GLU A 414 -31.02 -24.69 23.87
C GLU A 414 -29.78 -23.86 24.24
N GLN A 415 -28.59 -24.45 24.24
CA GLN A 415 -27.32 -23.75 24.44
C GLN A 415 -27.04 -22.76 23.31
N ILE A 416 -27.14 -23.17 22.04
CA ILE A 416 -26.94 -22.27 20.89
C ILE A 416 -27.96 -21.13 20.93
N ARG A 417 -29.24 -21.45 21.16
CA ARG A 417 -30.31 -20.45 21.29
C ARG A 417 -30.02 -19.45 22.42
N SER A 418 -29.61 -19.95 23.58
CA SER A 418 -29.29 -19.11 24.74
C SER A 418 -28.06 -18.25 24.48
N GLU A 419 -27.04 -18.80 23.81
CA GLU A 419 -25.84 -18.07 23.43
C GLU A 419 -26.22 -16.84 22.58
N LEU A 420 -27.06 -17.01 21.55
CA LEU A 420 -27.51 -15.91 20.70
C LEU A 420 -28.28 -14.80 21.45
N ALA A 421 -28.86 -15.11 22.60
CA ALA A 421 -29.56 -14.13 23.43
C ALA A 421 -28.63 -13.32 24.36
N ILE A 422 -27.34 -13.66 24.44
CA ILE A 422 -26.37 -12.95 25.28
C ILE A 422 -25.89 -11.68 24.55
N GLU A 423 -26.19 -10.51 25.13
CA GLU A 423 -25.78 -9.19 24.62
C GLU A 423 -24.24 -9.05 24.58
N GLN A 424 -23.56 -9.38 25.68
CA GLN A 424 -22.10 -9.30 25.77
C GLN A 424 -21.53 -10.69 26.07
N SER A 425 -20.89 -11.27 25.07
CA SER A 425 -20.28 -12.59 25.12
C SER A 425 -18.91 -12.55 24.47
N GLU A 426 -18.04 -13.47 24.87
CA GLU A 426 -16.75 -13.68 24.24
C GLU A 426 -16.91 -14.09 22.76
N LYS A 427 -15.95 -13.69 21.91
CA LYS A 427 -16.02 -14.01 20.48
C LYS A 427 -15.86 -15.49 20.18
N MET A 428 -15.01 -16.19 20.93
CA MET A 428 -14.69 -17.60 20.72
C MET A 428 -15.28 -18.42 21.85
N VAL A 429 -16.40 -19.08 21.57
CA VAL A 429 -17.15 -19.90 22.52
C VAL A 429 -17.21 -21.32 22.01
N ALA A 430 -17.15 -22.28 22.93
CA ALA A 430 -17.36 -23.66 22.61
C ALA A 430 -18.23 -24.36 23.65
N TYR A 431 -19.07 -25.29 23.18
CA TYR A 431 -19.92 -26.12 24.02
C TYR A 431 -19.43 -27.57 23.96
N ARG A 432 -19.19 -28.14 25.14
CA ARG A 432 -18.85 -29.56 25.34
C ARG A 432 -19.78 -30.10 26.41
N MET A 433 -20.72 -30.95 26.00
CA MET A 433 -21.82 -31.40 26.86
C MET A 433 -22.54 -30.19 27.49
N SER A 434 -22.65 -30.12 28.82
CA SER A 434 -23.30 -29.01 29.53
C SER A 434 -22.44 -27.75 29.66
N ASP A 435 -21.16 -27.82 29.33
CA ASP A 435 -20.19 -26.80 29.72
C ASP A 435 -19.90 -25.83 28.59
N ARG A 436 -20.00 -24.55 28.92
CA ARG A 436 -19.58 -23.44 28.07
C ARG A 436 -18.11 -23.11 28.35
N TRP A 437 -17.32 -23.05 27.31
CA TRP A 437 -15.90 -22.75 27.34
C TRP A 437 -15.62 -21.49 26.52
N VAL A 438 -14.70 -20.67 27.02
CA VAL A 438 -14.25 -19.45 26.34
C VAL A 438 -12.75 -19.50 26.13
N GLN A 439 -12.30 -19.02 24.96
CA GLN A 439 -10.89 -18.99 24.64
C GLN A 439 -10.18 -17.87 25.43
N THR A 440 -9.03 -18.21 25.98
CA THR A 440 -8.11 -17.32 26.68
C THR A 440 -6.69 -17.64 26.26
N PHE A 441 -5.73 -16.80 26.67
CA PHE A 441 -4.32 -17.02 26.37
C PHE A 441 -3.51 -16.90 27.65
N ASP A 442 -2.90 -18.01 28.05
CA ASP A 442 -2.11 -18.04 29.28
C ASP A 442 -0.64 -17.70 28.96
N PRO A 443 -0.06 -16.67 29.62
CA PRO A 443 1.33 -16.31 29.42
C PRO A 443 2.25 -17.35 30.05
N PHE A 444 3.37 -17.61 29.39
CA PHE A 444 4.43 -18.44 29.97
C PHE A 444 5.80 -17.87 29.58
N ARG A 445 6.80 -18.15 30.42
CA ARG A 445 8.17 -17.69 30.17
C ARG A 445 8.99 -18.79 29.53
N LEU A 446 9.73 -18.46 28.47
CA LEU A 446 10.74 -19.33 27.90
C LEU A 446 12.10 -18.69 28.07
N GLU A 447 12.94 -19.25 28.93
CA GLU A 447 14.29 -18.78 29.17
C GLU A 447 15.25 -19.12 28.01
N ALA A 448 16.35 -18.38 27.90
CA ALA A 448 17.38 -18.70 26.91
C ALA A 448 18.11 -19.95 27.39
N GLY A 449 18.15 -21.00 26.56
CA GLY A 449 18.81 -22.25 26.90
C GLY A 449 20.31 -22.06 27.19
N GLU A 450 20.84 -22.73 28.22
CA GLU A 450 22.19 -22.49 28.74
C GLU A 450 23.35 -22.99 27.87
N LYS A 451 23.13 -23.93 26.92
CA LYS A 451 23.99 -24.27 25.77
C LYS A 451 23.51 -25.57 25.12
N THR A 452 23.50 -25.60 23.78
CA THR A 452 23.07 -26.67 22.86
C THR A 452 21.55 -26.86 22.74
N ASN A 453 21.00 -26.39 21.61
CA ASN A 453 19.62 -26.65 21.21
C ASN A 453 19.55 -28.09 20.68
N LEU A 454 18.94 -29.01 21.44
CA LEU A 454 18.99 -30.46 21.19
C LEU A 454 18.45 -30.87 19.80
N ARG A 455 17.58 -30.05 19.20
CA ARG A 455 16.97 -30.30 17.88
C ARG A 455 17.82 -29.79 16.70
N LEU A 456 18.75 -28.87 16.94
CA LEU A 456 19.67 -28.38 15.91
C LEU A 456 20.99 -29.16 15.97
N LYS A 457 21.28 -29.89 14.89
CA LYS A 457 22.43 -30.79 14.77
C LYS A 457 23.53 -30.09 13.96
N PRO A 458 24.82 -30.19 14.36
CA PRO A 458 25.93 -29.81 13.51
C PRO A 458 25.81 -30.49 12.13
N GLN A 459 25.87 -29.69 11.06
CA GLN A 459 25.66 -30.10 9.68
C GLN A 459 24.32 -30.80 9.40
N GLY A 460 23.32 -30.55 10.24
CA GLY A 460 21.95 -31.04 10.04
C GLY A 460 21.33 -30.53 8.74
N VAL A 461 20.40 -31.30 8.19
CA VAL A 461 19.73 -31.03 6.92
C VAL A 461 18.37 -30.37 7.19
N TYR A 462 18.18 -29.13 6.75
CA TYR A 462 16.97 -28.36 7.04
C TYR A 462 16.34 -27.82 5.76
N LEU A 463 15.03 -28.01 5.63
CA LEU A 463 14.24 -27.48 4.54
C LEU A 463 13.49 -26.23 4.98
N ILE A 464 13.59 -25.17 4.18
CA ILE A 464 12.89 -23.90 4.40
C ILE A 464 12.09 -23.55 3.15
N THR A 465 10.77 -23.69 3.22
CA THR A 465 9.89 -23.15 2.16
C THR A 465 9.80 -21.64 2.29
N GLY A 466 9.80 -20.90 1.19
CA GLY A 466 9.99 -19.45 1.25
C GLY A 466 11.39 -19.08 1.75
N GLY A 467 12.37 -19.98 1.62
CA GLY A 467 13.71 -19.83 2.21
C GLY A 467 14.54 -18.66 1.63
N ILE A 468 14.15 -18.15 0.46
CA ILE A 468 14.74 -16.95 -0.16
C ILE A 468 13.92 -15.68 0.14
N GLY A 469 12.77 -15.83 0.80
CA GLY A 469 11.99 -14.74 1.36
C GLY A 469 12.67 -14.11 2.58
N GLY A 470 12.11 -13.01 3.06
CA GLY A 470 12.75 -12.21 4.10
C GLY A 470 13.03 -12.98 5.41
N ILE A 471 11.99 -13.51 6.07
CA ILE A 471 12.14 -14.27 7.33
C ILE A 471 12.89 -15.59 7.08
N GLY A 472 12.56 -16.30 6.01
CA GLY A 472 13.22 -17.56 5.64
C GLY A 472 14.74 -17.40 5.49
N MET A 473 15.19 -16.30 4.88
CA MET A 473 16.62 -16.01 4.71
C MET A 473 17.31 -15.66 6.03
N ILE A 474 16.65 -14.93 6.93
CA ILE A 474 17.19 -14.63 8.27
C ILE A 474 17.44 -15.93 9.05
N LEU A 475 16.47 -16.85 9.03
CA LEU A 475 16.60 -18.14 9.70
C LEU A 475 17.64 -19.05 9.00
N ALA A 476 17.71 -19.03 7.67
CA ALA A 476 18.73 -19.74 6.91
C ALA A 476 20.15 -19.27 7.28
N GLU A 477 20.37 -17.95 7.36
CA GLU A 477 21.65 -17.36 7.77
C GLU A 477 22.02 -17.74 9.21
N HIS A 478 21.04 -17.80 10.11
CA HIS A 478 21.25 -18.27 11.47
C HIS A 478 21.70 -19.73 11.53
N LEU A 479 21.01 -20.63 10.82
CA LEU A 479 21.36 -22.06 10.77
C LEU A 479 22.73 -22.29 10.12
N ALA A 480 23.08 -21.50 9.11
CA ALA A 480 24.40 -21.53 8.50
C ALA A 480 25.51 -21.16 9.49
N LYS A 481 25.32 -20.08 10.26
CA LYS A 481 26.32 -19.61 11.24
C LYS A 481 26.48 -20.54 12.44
N THR A 482 25.38 -21.10 12.93
CA THR A 482 25.37 -21.79 14.24
C THR A 482 25.69 -23.27 14.15
N VAL A 483 25.21 -23.93 13.10
CA VAL A 483 25.38 -25.38 12.95
C VAL A 483 25.95 -25.77 11.59
N GLN A 484 26.32 -24.82 10.72
CA GLN A 484 26.80 -25.10 9.35
C GLN A 484 25.82 -26.02 8.60
N ALA A 485 24.53 -25.71 8.71
CA ALA A 485 23.46 -26.51 8.17
C ALA A 485 23.61 -26.82 6.68
N LYS A 486 23.10 -27.98 6.26
CA LYS A 486 22.80 -28.27 4.85
C LYS A 486 21.39 -27.77 4.57
N LEU A 487 21.27 -26.73 3.75
CA LEU A 487 20.03 -25.98 3.60
C LEU A 487 19.33 -26.32 2.28
N ILE A 488 18.06 -26.69 2.35
CA ILE A 488 17.19 -26.87 1.19
C ILE A 488 16.25 -25.65 1.15
N LEU A 489 16.46 -24.75 0.20
CA LEU A 489 15.66 -23.54 0.05
C LEU A 489 14.66 -23.74 -1.09
N ILE A 490 13.37 -23.71 -0.76
CA ILE A 490 12.29 -23.86 -1.74
C ILE A 490 11.63 -22.50 -1.98
N GLY A 491 11.43 -22.15 -3.24
CA GLY A 491 10.66 -20.98 -3.66
C GLY A 491 10.24 -21.07 -5.12
N ARG A 492 9.44 -20.11 -5.59
CA ARG A 492 8.89 -20.10 -6.95
C ARG A 492 9.78 -19.41 -7.99
N SER A 493 10.84 -18.74 -7.55
CA SER A 493 11.76 -18.06 -8.47
C SER A 493 12.59 -19.07 -9.24
N LYS A 494 12.59 -18.96 -10.58
CA LYS A 494 13.47 -19.73 -11.45
C LYS A 494 14.89 -19.16 -11.36
N PHE A 495 15.88 -20.05 -11.32
CA PHE A 495 17.29 -19.71 -11.34
C PHE A 495 17.96 -20.35 -12.55
N PRO A 496 18.98 -19.71 -13.14
CA PRO A 496 19.86 -20.39 -14.09
C PRO A 496 20.56 -21.58 -13.41
N PRO A 497 21.03 -22.58 -14.19
CA PRO A 497 21.90 -23.64 -13.70
C PRO A 497 23.07 -23.08 -12.88
N ARG A 498 23.51 -23.82 -11.86
CA ARG A 498 24.50 -23.33 -10.89
C ARG A 498 25.83 -22.96 -11.55
N GLU A 499 26.20 -23.70 -12.59
CA GLU A 499 27.41 -23.52 -13.39
C GLU A 499 27.41 -22.16 -14.12
N GLU A 500 26.23 -21.68 -14.50
CA GLU A 500 26.01 -20.42 -15.23
C GLU A 500 25.90 -19.21 -14.31
N TRP A 501 25.86 -19.38 -12.98
CA TRP A 501 25.67 -18.25 -12.05
C TRP A 501 26.75 -17.18 -12.16
N SER A 502 27.98 -17.56 -12.45
CA SER A 502 29.06 -16.58 -12.62
C SER A 502 28.90 -15.76 -13.90
N GLU A 503 28.41 -16.37 -14.97
CA GLU A 503 28.09 -15.71 -16.23
C GLU A 503 26.83 -14.84 -16.11
N TRP A 504 25.79 -15.35 -15.43
CA TRP A 504 24.58 -14.60 -15.11
C TRP A 504 24.91 -13.31 -14.36
N LEU A 505 25.70 -13.41 -13.28
CA LEU A 505 26.10 -12.25 -12.48
C LEU A 505 27.03 -11.27 -13.23
N ALA A 506 27.70 -11.73 -14.29
CA ALA A 506 28.53 -10.86 -15.12
C ALA A 506 27.73 -10.14 -16.22
N SER A 507 26.62 -10.76 -16.68
CA SER A 507 25.77 -10.24 -17.77
C SER A 507 24.56 -9.44 -17.30
N HIS A 508 24.14 -9.59 -16.04
CA HIS A 508 22.96 -8.93 -15.47
C HIS A 508 23.33 -7.90 -14.39
N ASN A 509 22.51 -6.85 -14.28
CA ASN A 509 22.69 -5.76 -13.32
C ASN A 509 22.65 -6.27 -11.86
N ALA A 510 23.46 -5.70 -10.96
CA ALA A 510 23.42 -5.99 -9.52
C ALA A 510 22.06 -5.74 -8.83
N GLN A 511 21.20 -4.89 -9.41
CA GLN A 511 19.83 -4.66 -8.94
C GLN A 511 18.82 -5.69 -9.46
N ASP A 512 19.22 -6.60 -10.35
CA ASP A 512 18.38 -7.71 -10.78
C ASP A 512 17.99 -8.62 -9.60
N SER A 513 16.71 -8.97 -9.54
CA SER A 513 16.15 -9.72 -8.41
C SER A 513 16.74 -11.12 -8.27
N ILE A 514 17.11 -11.78 -9.37
CA ILE A 514 17.74 -13.10 -9.35
C ILE A 514 19.20 -12.97 -8.93
N SER A 515 19.92 -11.96 -9.42
CA SER A 515 21.29 -11.63 -9.03
C SER A 515 21.43 -11.37 -7.52
N GLN A 516 20.52 -10.59 -6.94
CA GLN A 516 20.47 -10.37 -5.48
C GLN A 516 20.25 -11.69 -4.70
N LYS A 517 19.37 -12.58 -5.18
CA LYS A 517 19.10 -13.87 -4.55
C LYS A 517 20.29 -14.83 -4.67
N ILE A 518 20.97 -14.86 -5.82
CA ILE A 518 22.21 -15.63 -6.02
C ILE A 518 23.28 -15.15 -5.02
N HIS A 519 23.44 -13.84 -4.83
CA HIS A 519 24.36 -13.29 -3.84
C HIS A 519 24.03 -13.74 -2.41
N LYS A 520 22.75 -13.72 -2.03
CA LYS A 520 22.31 -14.22 -0.71
C LYS A 520 22.64 -15.70 -0.52
N ILE A 521 22.42 -16.54 -1.53
CA ILE A 521 22.75 -17.97 -1.46
C ILE A 521 24.26 -18.17 -1.33
N ARG A 522 25.09 -17.49 -2.14
CA ARG A 522 26.56 -17.55 -2.02
C ARG A 522 27.07 -17.09 -0.65
N LYS A 523 26.39 -16.14 0.00
CA LYS A 523 26.70 -15.71 1.37
C LYS A 523 26.50 -16.83 2.39
N LEU A 524 25.42 -17.62 2.27
CA LEU A 524 25.19 -18.79 3.13
C LEU A 524 26.31 -19.82 2.94
N GLU A 525 26.73 -20.04 1.70
CA GLU A 525 27.81 -20.99 1.39
C GLU A 525 29.16 -20.54 1.93
N ALA A 526 29.45 -19.25 1.87
CA ALA A 526 30.65 -18.66 2.48
C ALA A 526 30.68 -18.81 4.01
N LEU A 527 29.53 -19.00 4.66
CA LEU A 527 29.42 -19.28 6.10
C LEU A 527 29.64 -20.78 6.43
N GLY A 528 29.88 -21.63 5.42
CA GLY A 528 30.16 -23.05 5.58
C GLY A 528 28.97 -23.97 5.35
N SER A 529 27.81 -23.45 4.93
CA SER A 529 26.64 -24.25 4.59
C SER A 529 26.70 -24.81 3.17
N GLU A 530 26.21 -26.03 2.98
CA GLU A 530 25.85 -26.52 1.64
C GLU A 530 24.42 -26.13 1.33
N VAL A 531 24.17 -25.45 0.20
CA VAL A 531 22.82 -25.01 -0.18
C VAL A 531 22.31 -25.77 -1.41
N LEU A 532 21.07 -26.24 -1.34
CA LEU A 532 20.29 -26.75 -2.44
C LEU A 532 19.07 -25.85 -2.63
N ASN A 533 19.09 -25.05 -3.70
CA ASN A 533 17.95 -24.23 -4.08
C ASN A 533 17.06 -25.01 -5.08
N ILE A 534 15.76 -25.08 -4.80
CA ILE A 534 14.79 -25.79 -5.65
C ILE A 534 13.63 -24.86 -6.01
N CYS A 535 13.37 -24.74 -7.30
CA CYS A 535 12.19 -24.04 -7.80
C CYS A 535 10.97 -24.97 -7.71
N ALA A 536 10.11 -24.74 -6.72
CA ALA A 536 8.86 -25.48 -6.54
C ALA A 536 7.80 -24.60 -5.88
N ASP A 537 6.55 -24.82 -6.27
CA ASP A 537 5.39 -24.32 -5.55
C ASP A 537 5.03 -25.29 -4.41
N VAL A 538 4.98 -24.76 -3.18
CA VAL A 538 4.64 -25.55 -1.99
C VAL A 538 3.22 -26.11 -2.06
N ALA A 539 2.31 -25.46 -2.80
CA ALA A 539 0.95 -25.94 -3.00
C ALA A 539 0.86 -27.06 -4.05
N ASN A 540 1.95 -27.37 -4.77
CA ASN A 540 1.97 -28.41 -5.79
C ASN A 540 2.58 -29.71 -5.27
N LEU A 541 1.75 -30.76 -5.17
CA LEU A 541 2.17 -32.05 -4.63
C LEU A 541 3.34 -32.68 -5.39
N GLN A 542 3.28 -32.73 -6.73
CA GLN A 542 4.31 -33.38 -7.54
C GLN A 542 5.65 -32.64 -7.41
N GLN A 543 5.64 -31.30 -7.52
CA GLN A 543 6.87 -30.51 -7.39
C GLN A 543 7.50 -30.66 -6.01
N MET A 544 6.69 -30.74 -4.95
CA MET A 544 7.20 -30.97 -3.59
C MET A 544 7.71 -32.40 -3.39
N GLN A 545 7.07 -33.41 -3.95
CA GLN A 545 7.60 -34.79 -3.96
C GLN A 545 8.96 -34.86 -4.65
N ASP A 546 9.09 -34.21 -5.81
CA ASP A 546 10.35 -34.13 -6.55
C ASP A 546 11.41 -33.35 -5.77
N ALA A 547 11.04 -32.26 -5.10
CA ALA A 547 11.94 -31.47 -4.26
C ALA A 547 12.48 -32.28 -3.07
N ILE A 548 11.61 -33.03 -2.38
CA ILE A 548 11.99 -33.91 -1.27
C ILE A 548 12.87 -35.06 -1.77
N ALA A 549 12.53 -35.69 -2.91
CA ALA A 549 13.35 -36.73 -3.51
C ALA A 549 14.76 -36.22 -3.89
N GLN A 550 14.86 -35.02 -4.46
CA GLN A 550 16.14 -34.37 -4.75
C GLN A 550 16.95 -34.07 -3.48
N ALA A 551 16.29 -33.56 -2.43
CA ALA A 551 16.92 -33.30 -1.14
C ALA A 551 17.49 -34.57 -0.50
N LEU A 552 16.70 -35.65 -0.46
CA LEU A 552 17.13 -36.95 0.07
C LEU A 552 18.24 -37.57 -0.78
N LYS A 553 18.17 -37.44 -2.10
CA LYS A 553 19.25 -37.91 -3.00
C LYS A 553 20.56 -37.17 -2.74
N LYS A 554 20.52 -35.86 -2.46
CA LYS A 554 21.72 -35.05 -2.24
C LYS A 554 22.29 -35.20 -0.83
N PHE A 555 21.44 -35.20 0.19
CA PHE A 555 21.86 -35.10 1.59
C PHE A 555 21.59 -36.35 2.43
N GLY A 556 20.88 -37.35 1.89
CA GLY A 556 20.62 -38.65 2.51
C GLY A 556 19.51 -38.67 3.56
N GLN A 557 19.26 -37.54 4.23
CA GLN A 557 18.26 -37.41 5.29
C GLN A 557 17.66 -36.00 5.32
N LEU A 558 16.60 -35.81 6.12
CA LEU A 558 16.04 -34.51 6.46
C LEU A 558 15.85 -34.45 7.98
N ASN A 559 16.33 -33.40 8.64
CA ASN A 559 16.28 -33.28 10.10
C ASN A 559 15.16 -32.34 10.58
N GLY A 560 14.83 -31.30 9.83
CA GLY A 560 13.73 -30.42 10.21
C GLY A 560 13.22 -29.55 9.06
N VAL A 561 11.98 -29.08 9.23
CA VAL A 561 11.28 -28.25 8.25
C VAL A 561 10.82 -26.94 8.89
N ILE A 562 11.03 -25.84 8.18
CA ILE A 562 10.51 -24.51 8.52
C ILE A 562 9.63 -24.04 7.35
N HIS A 563 8.33 -24.00 7.58
CA HIS A 563 7.37 -23.56 6.58
C HIS A 563 7.18 -22.03 6.65
N ALA A 564 8.05 -21.29 5.96
CA ALA A 564 8.03 -19.82 5.88
C ALA A 564 7.49 -19.30 4.52
N ALA A 565 6.77 -20.12 3.76
CA ALA A 565 6.20 -19.67 2.48
C ALA A 565 5.01 -18.74 2.75
N ALA A 566 5.10 -17.52 2.23
CA ALA A 566 4.04 -16.53 2.30
C ALA A 566 4.12 -15.58 1.09
N ILE A 567 3.02 -14.90 0.82
CA ILE A 567 2.97 -13.80 -0.15
C ILE A 567 2.78 -12.51 0.65
N THR A 568 3.73 -11.59 0.52
CA THR A 568 3.72 -10.29 1.19
C THR A 568 4.01 -9.19 0.16
N GLY A 569 3.03 -8.33 -0.12
CA GLY A 569 3.12 -7.20 -1.04
C GLY A 569 1.88 -6.29 -0.91
N GLU A 570 1.87 -5.12 -1.58
CA GLU A 570 0.81 -4.10 -1.42
C GLU A 570 -0.61 -4.62 -1.74
N LYS A 571 -0.74 -5.61 -2.62
CA LYS A 571 -2.04 -6.24 -2.94
C LYS A 571 -2.43 -7.41 -2.02
N SER A 572 -1.55 -7.83 -1.09
CA SER A 572 -1.75 -9.03 -0.27
C SER A 572 -2.77 -8.88 0.87
N PHE A 573 -3.13 -7.64 1.23
CA PHE A 573 -4.07 -7.35 2.32
C PHE A 573 -5.16 -6.44 1.77
N GLN A 574 -6.38 -6.97 1.65
CA GLN A 574 -7.53 -6.28 1.08
C GLN A 574 -8.64 -6.21 2.13
N THR A 575 -9.23 -5.03 2.27
CA THR A 575 -10.47 -4.86 3.06
C THR A 575 -11.56 -5.79 2.52
N ILE A 576 -12.52 -6.14 3.37
CA ILE A 576 -13.61 -7.05 3.04
C ILE A 576 -14.35 -6.62 1.77
N VAL A 577 -14.55 -5.31 1.58
CA VAL A 577 -15.22 -4.76 0.38
C VAL A 577 -14.45 -5.07 -0.91
N LYS A 578 -13.12 -5.01 -0.88
CA LYS A 578 -12.25 -5.14 -2.07
C LYS A 578 -11.70 -6.55 -2.28
N ALA A 579 -11.72 -7.39 -1.25
CA ALA A 579 -11.19 -8.74 -1.31
C ALA A 579 -11.88 -9.56 -2.43
N SER A 580 -11.12 -9.91 -3.46
CA SER A 580 -11.57 -10.84 -4.49
C SER A 580 -11.23 -12.28 -4.10
N GLN A 581 -11.89 -13.24 -4.74
CA GLN A 581 -11.56 -14.66 -4.56
C GLN A 581 -10.11 -14.96 -4.94
N THR A 582 -9.62 -14.36 -6.03
CA THR A 582 -8.22 -14.47 -6.47
C THR A 582 -7.24 -13.99 -5.40
N ASP A 583 -7.51 -12.84 -4.77
CA ASP A 583 -6.66 -12.31 -3.70
C ASP A 583 -6.66 -13.22 -2.46
N CYS A 584 -7.83 -13.80 -2.13
CA CYS A 584 -7.96 -14.74 -1.02
C CYS A 584 -7.18 -16.04 -1.28
N GLU A 585 -7.32 -16.63 -2.48
CA GLU A 585 -6.61 -17.85 -2.86
C GLU A 585 -5.09 -17.66 -2.89
N GLN A 586 -4.59 -16.47 -3.20
CA GLN A 586 -3.17 -16.16 -3.08
C GLN A 586 -2.64 -16.34 -1.64
N GLN A 587 -3.47 -16.09 -0.62
CA GLN A 587 -3.13 -16.34 0.78
C GLN A 587 -3.31 -17.80 1.19
N PHE A 588 -4.36 -18.46 0.70
CA PHE A 588 -4.65 -19.86 1.02
C PHE A 588 -3.67 -20.84 0.38
N ASN A 589 -3.22 -20.60 -0.85
CA ASN A 589 -2.32 -21.51 -1.57
C ASN A 589 -1.07 -21.90 -0.76
N PRO A 590 -0.20 -20.96 -0.33
CA PRO A 590 1.03 -21.34 0.36
C PRO A 590 0.80 -21.90 1.77
N LYS A 591 -0.23 -21.45 2.50
CA LYS A 591 -0.42 -21.76 3.94
C LYS A 591 -1.42 -22.87 4.21
N VAL A 592 -2.48 -22.98 3.42
CA VAL A 592 -3.51 -24.02 3.57
C VAL A 592 -3.12 -25.22 2.72
N LYS A 593 -3.12 -25.06 1.39
CA LYS A 593 -2.78 -26.14 0.45
C LYS A 593 -1.33 -26.59 0.62
N GLY A 594 -0.40 -25.65 0.81
CA GLY A 594 1.00 -25.94 1.08
C GLY A 594 1.23 -26.78 2.34
N THR A 595 0.48 -26.53 3.42
CA THR A 595 0.58 -27.33 4.66
C THR A 595 0.11 -28.77 4.45
N LEU A 596 -0.99 -28.97 3.72
CA LEU A 596 -1.48 -30.31 3.37
C LEU A 596 -0.48 -31.08 2.49
N VAL A 597 0.10 -30.41 1.50
CA VAL A 597 1.14 -30.98 0.64
C VAL A 597 2.39 -31.35 1.45
N LEU A 598 2.83 -30.49 2.36
CA LEU A 598 3.94 -30.79 3.26
C LEU A 598 3.64 -32.01 4.12
N ALA A 599 2.47 -32.09 4.76
CA ALA A 599 2.10 -33.23 5.59
C ALA A 599 2.14 -34.56 4.79
N LYS A 600 1.62 -34.54 3.56
CA LYS A 600 1.62 -35.71 2.67
C LYS A 600 3.02 -36.11 2.19
N THR A 601 3.89 -35.13 1.92
CA THR A 601 5.26 -35.39 1.44
C THR A 601 6.22 -35.81 2.55
N LEU A 602 5.93 -35.43 3.79
CA LEU A 602 6.76 -35.72 4.96
C LEU A 602 6.29 -36.94 5.77
N GLU A 603 5.12 -37.52 5.48
CA GLU A 603 4.46 -38.61 6.26
C GLU A 603 5.39 -39.80 6.60
N LYS A 604 6.36 -40.11 5.74
CA LYS A 604 7.27 -41.26 5.89
C LYS A 604 8.68 -40.90 6.38
N LEU A 605 8.92 -39.63 6.72
CA LEU A 605 10.24 -39.14 7.11
C LEU A 605 10.31 -38.96 8.63
N GLU A 606 11.42 -39.37 9.22
CA GLU A 606 11.73 -39.11 10.62
C GLU A 606 12.38 -37.72 10.72
N LEU A 607 11.65 -36.76 11.28
CA LEU A 607 12.09 -35.38 11.47
C LEU A 607 12.19 -35.06 12.97
N ASP A 608 13.15 -34.22 13.35
CA ASP A 608 13.28 -33.68 14.70
C ASP A 608 12.21 -32.62 14.99
N PHE A 609 11.73 -31.90 13.96
CA PHE A 609 10.62 -30.93 14.06
C PHE A 609 10.06 -30.49 12.69
N CYS A 610 8.82 -29.99 12.70
CA CYS A 610 8.25 -29.17 11.63
C CYS A 610 7.65 -27.90 12.24
N ILE A 611 8.11 -26.71 11.83
CA ILE A 611 7.59 -25.42 12.33
C ILE A 611 6.80 -24.72 11.22
N LEU A 612 5.53 -24.42 11.49
CA LEU A 612 4.69 -23.59 10.64
C LEU A 612 4.78 -22.13 11.08
N MET A 613 5.19 -21.25 10.16
CA MET A 613 5.26 -19.81 10.41
C MET A 613 3.87 -19.20 10.26
N SER A 614 3.07 -19.32 11.31
CA SER A 614 1.77 -18.66 11.45
C SER A 614 1.93 -17.18 11.84
N SER A 615 0.83 -16.50 12.12
CA SER A 615 0.78 -15.07 12.39
C SER A 615 -0.09 -14.78 13.60
N LEU A 616 0.26 -13.73 14.36
CA LEU A 616 -0.57 -13.20 15.44
C LEU A 616 -1.94 -12.69 14.95
N SER A 617 -2.09 -12.46 13.64
CA SER A 617 -3.37 -12.09 13.03
C SER A 617 -4.45 -13.18 13.15
N SER A 618 -4.10 -14.46 13.32
CA SER A 618 -5.09 -15.51 13.62
C SER A 618 -5.70 -15.38 15.03
N VAL A 619 -5.09 -14.57 15.90
CA VAL A 619 -5.59 -14.26 17.25
C VAL A 619 -6.26 -12.88 17.28
N LEU A 620 -5.63 -11.88 16.66
CA LEU A 620 -6.07 -10.48 16.77
C LEU A 620 -6.96 -10.02 15.62
N GLY A 621 -7.02 -10.75 14.50
CA GLY A 621 -7.55 -10.21 13.25
C GLY A 621 -6.64 -9.11 12.70
N GLY A 622 -7.26 -8.10 12.10
CA GLY A 622 -6.61 -6.95 11.49
C GLY A 622 -7.40 -6.45 10.30
N LEU A 623 -7.39 -5.14 10.08
CA LEU A 623 -7.99 -4.53 8.90
C LEU A 623 -7.31 -5.07 7.64
N GLY A 624 -8.11 -5.53 6.68
CA GLY A 624 -7.63 -6.12 5.44
C GLY A 624 -6.98 -7.51 5.57
N PHE A 625 -7.03 -8.13 6.76
CA PHE A 625 -6.39 -9.43 7.02
C PHE A 625 -7.37 -10.62 6.94
N VAL A 626 -8.58 -10.44 6.40
CA VAL A 626 -9.63 -11.48 6.42
C VAL A 626 -9.12 -12.85 5.92
N ALA A 627 -8.54 -12.93 4.72
CA ALA A 627 -7.99 -14.17 4.17
C ALA A 627 -6.68 -14.60 4.85
N TYR A 628 -5.82 -13.64 5.19
CA TYR A 628 -4.53 -13.92 5.81
C TYR A 628 -4.69 -14.56 7.20
N SER A 629 -5.57 -14.00 8.04
CA SER A 629 -5.90 -14.54 9.36
C SER A 629 -6.58 -15.91 9.27
N SER A 630 -7.46 -16.12 8.30
CA SER A 630 -8.05 -17.44 8.03
C SER A 630 -7.01 -18.50 7.66
N ALA A 631 -6.07 -18.17 6.76
CA ALA A 631 -5.03 -19.10 6.32
C ALA A 631 -4.10 -19.51 7.48
N ASN A 632 -3.80 -18.57 8.39
CA ASN A 632 -3.00 -18.85 9.58
C ASN A 632 -3.79 -19.65 10.64
N SER A 633 -5.08 -19.34 10.84
CA SER A 633 -5.95 -20.09 11.75
C SER A 633 -6.10 -21.56 11.33
N PHE A 634 -6.13 -21.83 10.02
CA PHE A 634 -6.09 -23.19 9.50
C PHE A 634 -4.82 -23.94 9.92
N MET A 635 -3.63 -23.34 9.76
CA MET A 635 -2.38 -23.99 10.15
C MET A 635 -2.33 -24.28 11.65
N ASP A 636 -2.85 -23.36 12.46
CA ASP A 636 -2.95 -23.51 13.90
C ASP A 636 -3.79 -24.74 14.28
N ALA A 637 -5.01 -24.83 13.73
CA ALA A 637 -5.91 -25.95 13.97
C ALA A 637 -5.37 -27.26 13.36
N PHE A 638 -4.74 -27.20 12.18
CA PHE A 638 -4.18 -28.35 11.49
C PHE A 638 -3.14 -29.07 12.36
N VAL A 639 -2.25 -28.34 13.02
CA VAL A 639 -1.22 -28.94 13.87
C VAL A 639 -1.84 -29.73 15.04
N HIS A 640 -2.91 -29.22 15.65
CA HIS A 640 -3.62 -29.94 16.72
C HIS A 640 -4.20 -31.27 16.27
N GLN A 641 -4.78 -31.33 15.07
CA GLN A 641 -5.29 -32.58 14.48
C GLN A 641 -4.13 -33.50 14.07
N HIS A 642 -3.14 -32.97 13.36
CA HIS A 642 -2.04 -33.73 12.79
C HIS A 642 -1.19 -34.42 13.87
N ASN A 643 -0.90 -33.72 14.96
CA ASN A 643 -0.11 -34.25 16.08
C ASN A 643 -0.84 -35.36 16.89
N GLN A 644 -2.15 -35.58 16.71
CA GLN A 644 -2.84 -36.71 17.35
C GLN A 644 -2.35 -38.07 16.80
N THR A 645 -1.82 -38.10 15.58
CA THR A 645 -1.37 -39.33 14.90
C THR A 645 0.09 -39.28 14.46
N SER A 646 0.67 -38.09 14.32
CA SER A 646 2.05 -37.90 13.90
C SER A 646 3.04 -38.12 15.06
N VAL A 647 4.13 -38.81 14.78
CA VAL A 647 5.28 -38.94 15.71
C VAL A 647 6.25 -37.76 15.60
N VAL A 648 6.19 -37.01 14.50
CA VAL A 648 7.00 -35.81 14.30
C VAL A 648 6.33 -34.65 15.03
N PRO A 649 7.06 -33.87 15.85
CA PRO A 649 6.47 -32.72 16.53
C PRO A 649 6.30 -31.57 15.53
N TRP A 650 5.04 -31.33 15.11
CA TRP A 650 4.68 -30.12 14.39
C TRP A 650 4.33 -29.02 15.38
N VAL A 651 4.74 -27.78 15.10
CA VAL A 651 4.46 -26.62 15.94
C VAL A 651 4.00 -25.47 15.05
N SER A 652 2.82 -24.91 15.32
CA SER A 652 2.41 -23.63 14.73
C SER A 652 2.87 -22.48 15.62
N VAL A 653 3.50 -21.45 15.04
CA VAL A 653 3.95 -20.29 15.80
C VAL A 653 3.30 -19.03 15.26
N ASN A 654 2.48 -18.36 16.08
CA ASN A 654 1.80 -17.11 15.72
C ASN A 654 2.73 -15.93 15.97
N TRP A 655 3.50 -15.54 14.96
CA TRP A 655 4.47 -14.46 15.06
C TRP A 655 3.82 -13.08 15.00
N ASP A 656 4.31 -12.15 15.83
CA ASP A 656 4.08 -10.72 15.65
C ASP A 656 4.77 -10.20 14.36
N GLY A 657 4.48 -8.97 13.94
CA GLY A 657 5.07 -8.40 12.72
C GLY A 657 6.59 -8.32 12.77
N TRP A 658 7.29 -8.76 11.71
CA TRP A 658 8.76 -8.69 11.61
C TRP A 658 9.22 -7.45 10.81
N GLN A 659 10.34 -6.86 11.22
CA GLN A 659 11.04 -5.84 10.44
C GLN A 659 12.12 -6.48 9.56
N VAL A 660 11.81 -6.70 8.28
CA VAL A 660 12.62 -7.56 7.39
C VAL A 660 13.41 -6.80 6.31
N MET A 661 13.20 -5.48 6.18
CA MET A 661 13.89 -4.61 5.22
C MET A 661 14.34 -3.30 5.87
N GLU A 662 15.48 -2.74 5.44
CA GLU A 662 15.83 -1.32 5.62
C GLU A 662 14.96 -0.46 4.68
N VAL A 663 13.64 -0.44 4.92
CA VAL A 663 12.78 0.54 4.26
C VAL A 663 13.04 1.87 4.95
N ALA A 664 13.30 2.93 4.18
CA ALA A 664 13.18 4.30 4.69
C ALA A 664 11.85 4.40 5.46
N LYS A 665 11.88 4.91 6.70
CA LYS A 665 10.74 4.99 7.62
C LYS A 665 9.43 5.14 6.82
N PRO A 666 8.48 4.21 6.90
CA PRO A 666 7.25 4.32 6.12
C PRO A 666 6.60 5.65 6.48
N ASN A 667 6.16 6.40 5.46
CA ASN A 667 5.22 7.50 5.68
C ASN A 667 4.08 6.95 6.53
N LYS A 668 3.70 7.69 7.59
CA LYS A 668 2.68 7.28 8.56
C LYS A 668 1.41 6.84 7.82
N SER A 669 1.22 5.53 7.66
CA SER A 669 0.06 4.92 7.05
C SER A 669 -0.55 3.90 8.01
N VAL A 670 -1.68 3.31 7.60
CA VAL A 670 -2.41 2.23 8.28
C VAL A 670 -1.43 1.20 8.86
N GLY A 671 -1.39 1.06 10.18
CA GLY A 671 -0.48 0.15 10.90
C GLY A 671 0.79 0.76 11.50
N SER A 672 0.98 2.08 11.49
CA SER A 672 2.16 2.74 12.07
C SER A 672 2.42 2.44 13.56
N SER A 673 1.38 2.16 14.36
CA SER A 673 1.51 1.72 15.77
C SER A 673 2.08 0.29 15.92
N LEU A 674 2.03 -0.54 14.88
CA LEU A 674 2.65 -1.88 14.85
C LEU A 674 4.16 -1.81 14.58
N ALA A 675 4.67 -0.72 13.99
CA ALA A 675 6.11 -0.58 13.71
C ALA A 675 6.94 -0.49 15.00
N GLU A 676 6.39 0.13 16.06
CA GLU A 676 7.04 0.21 17.39
C GLU A 676 7.04 -1.14 18.13
N LEU A 677 6.11 -2.04 17.77
CA LEU A 677 5.97 -3.38 18.33
C LEU A 677 6.63 -4.48 17.47
N ALA A 678 7.21 -4.12 16.33
CA ALA A 678 7.78 -5.09 15.39
C ALA A 678 8.97 -5.86 15.99
N ILE A 679 9.07 -7.14 15.62
CA ILE A 679 10.18 -8.03 15.94
C ILE A 679 11.37 -7.69 15.04
N LEU A 680 12.50 -7.37 15.64
CA LEU A 680 13.77 -7.19 14.94
C LEU A 680 14.35 -8.55 14.53
N PRO A 681 15.16 -8.64 13.46
CA PRO A 681 15.73 -9.90 12.99
C PRO A 681 16.46 -10.71 14.07
N GLU A 682 17.27 -10.06 14.90
CA GLU A 682 18.01 -10.67 16.00
C GLU A 682 17.09 -11.16 17.13
N GLU A 683 16.03 -10.41 17.43
CA GLU A 683 15.01 -10.81 18.41
C GLU A 683 14.26 -12.04 17.92
N GLY A 684 13.83 -12.03 16.65
CA GLY A 684 13.12 -13.14 16.03
C GLY A 684 13.94 -14.43 15.99
N VAL A 685 15.24 -14.33 15.71
CA VAL A 685 16.19 -15.46 15.82
C VAL A 685 16.28 -15.98 17.25
N ASN A 686 16.36 -15.10 18.25
CA ASN A 686 16.44 -15.51 19.66
C ASN A 686 15.16 -16.22 20.11
N VAL A 687 14.00 -15.67 19.75
CA VAL A 687 12.68 -16.27 20.00
C VAL A 687 12.57 -17.64 19.32
N PHE A 688 13.03 -17.76 18.07
CA PHE A 688 13.05 -19.03 17.34
C PHE A 688 13.89 -20.10 18.06
N GLN A 689 15.06 -19.73 18.59
CA GLN A 689 15.89 -20.66 19.36
C GLN A 689 15.21 -21.13 20.66
N ARG A 690 14.52 -20.23 21.36
CA ARG A 690 13.75 -20.57 22.58
C ARG A 690 12.65 -21.56 22.26
N ILE A 691 11.88 -21.32 21.19
CA ILE A 691 10.82 -22.23 20.72
C ILE A 691 11.37 -23.62 20.42
N LEU A 692 12.48 -23.72 19.70
CA LEU A 692 13.11 -24.99 19.38
C LEU A 692 13.59 -25.78 20.63
N SER A 693 13.79 -25.09 21.75
CA SER A 693 14.18 -25.71 23.02
C SER A 693 12.97 -26.25 23.82
N THR A 694 11.74 -26.04 23.34
CA THR A 694 10.51 -26.52 23.98
C THR A 694 10.06 -27.87 23.41
N ASN A 695 9.39 -28.69 24.25
CA ASN A 695 8.81 -29.96 23.85
C ASN A 695 7.32 -29.99 24.23
N GLY A 696 6.50 -30.66 23.41
CA GLY A 696 5.10 -30.99 23.75
C GLY A 696 4.08 -29.86 23.58
N LEU A 697 4.42 -28.78 22.87
CA LEU A 697 3.49 -27.70 22.53
C LEU A 697 3.12 -27.74 21.05
N ASP A 698 1.82 -27.80 20.75
CA ASP A 698 1.29 -27.78 19.38
C ASP A 698 1.28 -26.35 18.78
N GLN A 699 0.97 -25.34 19.60
CA GLN A 699 0.82 -23.95 19.17
C GLN A 699 1.46 -23.00 20.19
N ILE A 700 2.20 -21.99 19.69
CA ILE A 700 2.83 -20.95 20.50
C ILE A 700 2.50 -19.58 19.90
N VAL A 701 1.97 -18.69 20.72
CA VAL A 701 1.66 -17.31 20.34
C VAL A 701 2.77 -16.38 20.83
N VAL A 702 3.35 -15.59 19.92
CA VAL A 702 4.42 -14.63 20.22
C VAL A 702 3.86 -13.22 20.09
N SER A 703 3.73 -12.51 21.21
CA SER A 703 3.30 -11.11 21.24
C SER A 703 4.33 -10.26 21.97
N THR A 704 4.83 -9.23 21.28
CA THR A 704 5.84 -8.32 21.84
C THR A 704 5.25 -7.37 22.88
N ALA A 705 3.93 -7.18 22.91
CA ALA A 705 3.19 -6.46 23.94
C ALA A 705 2.31 -7.41 24.77
N ASN A 706 1.63 -6.89 25.80
CA ASN A 706 0.62 -7.67 26.53
C ASN A 706 -0.51 -8.10 25.57
N LEU A 707 -0.68 -9.41 25.39
CA LEU A 707 -1.65 -9.96 24.44
C LEU A 707 -3.10 -9.65 24.83
N GLN A 708 -3.44 -9.67 26.12
CA GLN A 708 -4.80 -9.42 26.57
C GLN A 708 -5.23 -7.96 26.33
N ASP A 709 -4.30 -7.02 26.50
CA ASP A 709 -4.54 -5.60 26.18
C ASP A 709 -4.77 -5.41 24.68
N ARG A 710 -4.00 -6.12 23.84
CA ARG A 710 -4.19 -6.12 22.38
C ARG A 710 -5.50 -6.78 21.95
N ILE A 711 -5.92 -7.87 22.59
CA ILE A 711 -7.25 -8.49 22.37
C ILE A 711 -8.35 -7.51 22.76
N ASN A 712 -8.22 -6.83 23.90
CA ASN A 712 -9.18 -5.82 24.33
C ASN A 712 -9.29 -4.65 23.34
N GLN A 713 -8.17 -4.25 22.74
CA GLN A 713 -8.12 -3.19 21.74
C GLN A 713 -8.68 -3.63 20.38
N TRP A 714 -8.17 -4.72 19.80
CA TRP A 714 -8.46 -5.10 18.42
C TRP A 714 -9.64 -6.04 18.26
N VAL A 715 -9.88 -6.92 19.22
CA VAL A 715 -10.95 -7.93 19.14
C VAL A 715 -12.21 -7.41 19.82
N ASN A 716 -12.09 -6.98 21.08
CA ASN A 716 -13.25 -6.54 21.86
C ASN A 716 -13.61 -5.06 21.63
N LEU A 717 -12.78 -4.31 20.90
CA LEU A 717 -12.97 -2.90 20.60
C LEU A 717 -13.37 -2.06 21.83
N LYS A 718 -12.80 -2.38 23.02
CA LYS A 718 -13.24 -1.79 24.30
C LYS A 718 -13.07 -0.26 24.38
N PHE A 719 -12.27 0.31 23.49
CA PHE A 719 -12.14 1.76 23.36
C PHE A 719 -13.44 2.42 22.87
N LEU A 720 -14.30 1.71 22.14
CA LEU A 720 -15.63 2.18 21.72
C LEU A 720 -16.68 2.06 22.85
N GLN A 721 -16.49 1.17 23.82
CA GLN A 721 -17.45 0.97 24.92
C GLN A 721 -17.27 1.98 26.07
N GLN A 722 -16.16 2.75 26.07
CA GLN A 722 -15.84 3.70 27.13
C GLN A 722 -16.42 5.11 26.91
N SER A 723 -16.99 5.40 25.73
CA SER A 723 -17.67 6.68 25.44
C SER A 723 -19.03 6.81 26.14
N ASP A 724 -19.67 5.70 26.52
CA ASP A 724 -21.09 5.68 26.92
C ASP A 724 -21.37 5.90 28.42
N LYS A 725 -20.35 6.14 29.25
CA LYS A 725 -20.53 6.43 30.68
C LYS A 725 -20.06 7.82 31.05
N SER A 726 -20.93 8.81 30.82
CA SER A 726 -21.15 10.00 31.68
C SER A 726 -19.93 10.59 32.42
N GLN A 727 -18.80 10.66 31.74
CA GLN A 727 -17.65 11.45 32.12
C GLN A 727 -17.28 12.27 30.89
N THR A 728 -17.73 13.52 30.88
CA THR A 728 -17.14 14.57 30.06
C THR A 728 -15.62 14.48 30.28
N PRO A 729 -14.80 14.24 29.23
CA PRO A 729 -13.37 14.31 29.41
C PRO A 729 -13.06 15.75 29.84
N GLU A 730 -12.54 15.94 31.04
CA GLU A 730 -11.86 17.20 31.34
C GLU A 730 -10.83 17.41 30.23
N LEU A 731 -10.95 18.53 29.51
CA LEU A 731 -10.02 18.96 28.46
C LEU A 731 -8.61 19.12 29.05
N SER A 732 -7.90 18.02 29.25
CA SER A 732 -6.50 18.02 29.62
C SER A 732 -5.68 18.14 28.34
N SER A 733 -5.23 19.37 28.06
CA SER A 733 -4.24 19.81 27.07
C SER A 733 -4.46 19.31 25.63
N SER A 734 -5.26 20.04 24.86
CA SER A 734 -5.22 19.95 23.40
C SER A 734 -3.90 20.54 22.88
N HIS A 735 -3.31 19.90 21.87
CA HIS A 735 -2.05 20.33 21.26
C HIS A 735 -2.32 21.14 19.98
N SER A 736 -1.45 22.11 19.69
CA SER A 736 -1.58 22.94 18.49
C SER A 736 -1.35 22.13 17.21
N ARG A 737 -2.03 22.51 16.12
CA ARG A 737 -1.91 21.91 14.77
C ARG A 737 -0.43 21.68 14.40
N PRO A 738 -0.01 20.45 14.04
CA PRO A 738 1.33 20.18 13.55
C PRO A 738 1.66 21.04 12.32
N LYS A 739 2.95 21.32 12.09
CA LYS A 739 3.39 22.00 10.87
C LYS A 739 3.26 21.06 9.67
N LEU A 740 2.10 21.08 9.02
CA LEU A 740 1.81 20.35 7.78
C LEU A 740 2.21 21.18 6.55
N ALA A 741 2.43 20.50 5.42
CA ALA A 741 2.68 21.14 4.13
C ALA A 741 1.42 21.87 3.60
N THR A 742 0.24 21.44 4.02
CA THR A 742 -1.04 22.11 3.74
C THR A 742 -1.24 23.32 4.66
N SER A 743 -1.75 24.42 4.09
CA SER A 743 -2.19 25.57 4.88
C SER A 743 -3.50 25.24 5.60
N TYR A 744 -3.72 25.81 6.78
CA TYR A 744 -4.98 25.63 7.49
C TYR A 744 -6.12 26.29 6.71
N ILE A 745 -7.16 25.51 6.39
CA ILE A 745 -8.40 25.98 5.78
C ILE A 745 -9.54 25.63 6.75
N ALA A 746 -10.27 26.63 7.23
CA ALA A 746 -11.36 26.41 8.18
C ALA A 746 -12.55 25.68 7.52
N PRO A 747 -13.37 24.95 8.30
CA PRO A 747 -14.63 24.38 7.83
C PRO A 747 -15.53 25.40 7.13
N ARG A 748 -16.06 25.03 5.96
CA ARG A 748 -16.89 25.88 5.09
C ARG A 748 -18.37 25.76 5.40
N ASP A 749 -18.79 24.61 5.92
CA ASP A 749 -20.18 24.31 6.26
C ASP A 749 -20.32 23.59 7.62
N GLN A 750 -21.56 23.39 8.06
CA GLN A 750 -21.87 22.76 9.35
C GLN A 750 -21.42 21.29 9.41
N THR A 751 -21.43 20.58 8.28
CA THR A 751 -21.02 19.18 8.19
C THR A 751 -19.50 19.07 8.38
N GLU A 752 -18.72 19.86 7.65
CA GLU A 752 -17.27 19.97 7.81
C GLU A 752 -16.89 20.41 9.23
N GLN A 753 -17.64 21.35 9.81
CA GLN A 753 -17.40 21.83 11.17
C GLN A 753 -17.58 20.71 12.20
N THR A 754 -18.64 19.92 12.05
CA THR A 754 -18.95 18.80 12.95
C THR A 754 -17.91 17.67 12.80
N ILE A 755 -17.49 17.36 11.57
CA ILE A 755 -16.41 16.38 11.32
C ILE A 755 -15.08 16.88 11.93
N ALA A 756 -14.76 18.17 11.76
CA ALA A 756 -13.57 18.77 12.33
C ALA A 756 -13.57 18.66 13.86
N GLU A 757 -14.68 18.95 14.53
CA GLU A 757 -14.82 18.81 15.98
C GLU A 757 -14.62 17.36 16.45
N ILE A 758 -15.17 16.39 15.73
CA ILE A 758 -14.95 14.96 16.03
C ILE A 758 -13.47 14.59 15.88
N TRP A 759 -12.81 15.06 14.82
CA TRP A 759 -11.37 14.83 14.62
C TRP A 759 -10.54 15.51 15.70
N GLN A 760 -10.85 16.76 16.07
CA GLN A 760 -10.17 17.54 17.11
C GLN A 760 -10.26 16.83 18.47
N GLN A 761 -11.45 16.36 18.83
CA GLN A 761 -11.68 15.63 20.08
C GLN A 761 -10.95 14.28 20.11
N THR A 762 -10.87 13.59 18.98
CA THR A 762 -10.32 12.23 18.92
C THR A 762 -8.79 12.24 18.75
N LEU A 763 -8.23 13.22 18.04
CA LEU A 763 -6.79 13.43 17.86
C LEU A 763 -6.16 14.32 18.96
N GLY A 764 -6.98 15.05 19.71
CA GLY A 764 -6.53 16.00 20.73
C GLY A 764 -5.89 17.27 20.16
N ILE A 765 -6.25 17.68 18.93
CA ILE A 765 -5.66 18.83 18.22
C ILE A 765 -6.63 20.01 18.18
N GLU A 766 -6.19 21.23 18.48
CA GLU A 766 -7.08 22.40 18.62
C GLU A 766 -7.66 22.92 17.29
N GLN A 767 -6.89 22.85 16.20
CA GLN A 767 -7.29 23.40 14.90
C GLN A 767 -6.94 22.40 13.80
N ILE A 768 -7.95 21.81 13.18
CA ILE A 768 -7.80 20.89 12.06
C ILE A 768 -8.43 21.53 10.83
N GLY A 769 -7.62 21.71 9.78
CA GLY A 769 -8.06 22.26 8.51
C GLY A 769 -8.75 21.22 7.64
N ILE A 770 -9.63 21.64 6.74
CA ILE A 770 -10.46 20.70 5.97
C ILE A 770 -9.68 19.84 4.98
N GLU A 771 -8.51 20.30 4.54
CA GLU A 771 -7.59 19.58 3.65
C GLU A 771 -6.45 18.90 4.43
N ASP A 772 -6.50 18.90 5.76
CA ASP A 772 -5.47 18.23 6.56
C ASP A 772 -5.63 16.72 6.42
N ASN A 773 -4.52 16.07 6.08
CA ASN A 773 -4.51 14.63 5.98
C ASN A 773 -4.58 14.00 7.38
N PHE A 774 -5.57 13.14 7.57
CA PHE A 774 -5.84 12.42 8.82
C PHE A 774 -4.58 11.75 9.42
N PHE A 775 -3.77 11.12 8.58
CA PHE A 775 -2.59 10.38 9.03
C PHE A 775 -1.38 11.28 9.31
N GLU A 776 -1.27 12.40 8.60
CA GLU A 776 -0.23 13.40 8.88
C GLU A 776 -0.47 14.11 10.21
N LEU A 777 -1.73 14.29 10.60
CA LEU A 777 -2.14 14.77 11.92
C LEU A 777 -1.85 13.78 13.06
N GLY A 778 -1.33 12.59 12.75
CA GLY A 778 -1.06 11.54 13.75
C GLY A 778 -2.23 10.59 13.96
N GLY A 779 -3.26 10.65 13.11
CA GLY A 779 -4.28 9.62 13.03
C GLY A 779 -3.68 8.28 12.60
N ASP A 780 -4.15 7.21 13.22
CA ASP A 780 -3.88 5.84 12.80
C ASP A 780 -5.20 5.10 12.58
N SER A 781 -5.12 3.83 12.18
CA SER A 781 -6.32 3.02 11.90
C SER A 781 -7.22 2.82 13.10
N LEU A 782 -6.69 2.86 14.34
CA LEU A 782 -7.49 2.76 15.55
C LEU A 782 -8.30 4.05 15.76
N ILE A 783 -7.65 5.19 15.59
CA ILE A 783 -8.29 6.51 15.65
C ILE A 783 -9.32 6.63 14.52
N ALA A 784 -9.04 6.09 13.33
CA ALA A 784 -9.98 6.07 12.22
C ALA A 784 -11.28 5.31 12.57
N VAL A 785 -11.18 4.15 13.24
CA VAL A 785 -12.37 3.41 13.73
C VAL A 785 -13.18 4.27 14.71
N GLN A 786 -12.52 4.93 15.67
CA GLN A 786 -13.18 5.82 16.65
C GLN A 786 -13.90 6.99 15.98
N VAL A 787 -13.25 7.60 14.99
CA VAL A 787 -13.81 8.72 14.25
C VAL A 787 -15.02 8.26 13.44
N ILE A 788 -14.95 7.11 12.76
CA ILE A 788 -16.10 6.56 12.01
C ILE A 788 -17.28 6.28 12.93
N ASP A 789 -17.03 5.66 14.09
CA ASP A 789 -18.09 5.35 15.06
C ASP A 789 -18.84 6.62 15.52
N LYS A 790 -18.10 7.64 15.94
CA LYS A 790 -18.67 8.95 16.31
C LYS A 790 -19.38 9.64 15.14
N LEU A 791 -18.85 9.54 13.92
CA LEU A 791 -19.49 10.12 12.74
C LEU A 791 -20.82 9.44 12.42
N ARG A 792 -20.89 8.11 12.54
CA ARG A 792 -22.14 7.36 12.36
C ARG A 792 -23.19 7.79 13.38
N GLU A 793 -22.81 7.89 14.65
CA GLU A 793 -23.70 8.34 15.72
C GLU A 793 -24.19 9.78 15.47
N THR A 794 -23.27 10.68 15.11
CA THR A 794 -23.58 12.12 14.98
C THR A 794 -24.42 12.43 13.75
N PHE A 795 -24.09 11.84 12.60
CA PHE A 795 -24.77 12.10 11.34
C PHE A 795 -25.92 11.13 11.05
N GLN A 796 -26.11 10.10 11.89
CA GLN A 796 -27.07 9.02 11.66
C GLN A 796 -26.93 8.40 10.25
N THR A 797 -25.70 8.33 9.74
CA THR A 797 -25.38 7.77 8.42
C THR A 797 -24.33 6.70 8.52
N GLU A 798 -24.50 5.59 7.81
CA GLU A 798 -23.52 4.50 7.80
C GLU A 798 -22.31 4.89 6.92
N LEU A 799 -21.14 4.97 7.57
CA LEU A 799 -19.87 5.29 6.92
C LEU A 799 -18.90 4.11 7.04
N PRO A 800 -18.50 3.47 5.92
CA PRO A 800 -17.48 2.43 5.97
C PRO A 800 -16.13 3.04 6.37
N ILE A 801 -15.27 2.28 7.05
CA ILE A 801 -13.93 2.76 7.46
C ILE A 801 -13.08 3.23 6.28
N GLU A 802 -13.33 2.64 5.11
CA GLU A 802 -12.74 3.02 3.84
C GLU A 802 -12.95 4.51 3.49
N ALA A 803 -14.03 5.14 3.97
CA ALA A 803 -14.25 6.56 3.76
C ALA A 803 -13.04 7.37 4.27
N ILE A 804 -12.56 7.13 5.49
CA ILE A 804 -11.37 7.84 6.01
C ILE A 804 -10.09 7.38 5.32
N LEU A 805 -9.94 6.08 5.04
CA LEU A 805 -8.73 5.54 4.42
C LEU A 805 -8.50 6.08 2.99
N ASN A 806 -9.58 6.31 2.22
CA ASN A 806 -9.51 6.77 0.84
C ASN A 806 -9.65 8.29 0.71
N THR A 807 -10.46 8.93 1.55
CA THR A 807 -10.71 10.38 1.44
C THR A 807 -9.65 11.18 2.20
N ALA A 808 -9.13 10.65 3.31
CA ALA A 808 -8.06 11.16 4.15
C ALA A 808 -8.16 12.64 4.60
N THR A 809 -9.16 13.42 4.19
CA THR A 809 -9.39 14.83 4.56
C THR A 809 -10.86 15.06 4.92
N ILE A 810 -11.13 16.10 5.71
CA ILE A 810 -12.49 16.45 6.15
C ILE A 810 -13.36 16.89 4.97
N ALA A 811 -12.80 17.63 4.00
CA ALA A 811 -13.53 18.10 2.82
C ALA A 811 -14.14 16.93 2.03
N LYS A 812 -13.32 15.94 1.69
CA LYS A 812 -13.75 14.75 0.94
C LYS A 812 -14.66 13.82 1.75
N LEU A 813 -14.45 13.75 3.07
CA LEU A 813 -15.32 13.00 3.96
C LEU A 813 -16.71 13.65 4.07
N SER A 814 -16.76 15.00 4.13
CA SER A 814 -18.01 15.77 4.10
C SER A 814 -18.78 15.56 2.81
N GLU A 815 -18.10 15.61 1.65
CA GLU A 815 -18.71 15.30 0.35
C GLU A 815 -19.32 13.89 0.31
N SER A 816 -18.64 12.91 0.91
CA SER A 816 -19.16 11.53 0.99
C SER A 816 -20.42 11.42 1.86
N ILE A 817 -20.47 12.14 2.99
CA ILE A 817 -21.63 12.20 3.89
C ILE A 817 -22.80 12.94 3.22
N GLN A 818 -22.51 14.06 2.54
CA GLN A 818 -23.51 14.88 1.85
C GLN A 818 -24.14 14.14 0.66
N ALA A 819 -23.34 13.39 -0.11
CA ALA A 819 -23.85 12.56 -1.21
C ALA A 819 -24.83 11.47 -0.71
N ARG A 820 -24.60 10.94 0.49
CA ARG A 820 -25.47 9.92 1.11
C ARG A 820 -26.74 10.53 1.74
N THR A 821 -26.62 11.64 2.45
CA THR A 821 -27.76 12.34 3.07
C THR A 821 -28.69 13.02 2.06
N SER A 822 -28.18 13.47 0.92
CA SER A 822 -28.99 14.11 -0.14
C SER A 822 -29.89 13.13 -0.89
N SER A 823 -29.70 11.82 -0.70
CA SER A 823 -30.51 10.76 -1.33
C SER A 823 -31.80 10.46 -0.56
N GLU A 824 -31.97 10.97 0.67
CA GLU A 824 -33.12 10.65 1.53
C GLU A 824 -34.10 11.80 1.78
N ASN A 825 -33.84 13.03 1.35
CA ASN A 825 -34.79 14.14 1.59
C ASN A 825 -34.82 15.16 0.46
N ILE A 826 -35.87 15.10 -0.39
CA ILE A 826 -36.77 16.19 -0.84
C ILE A 826 -37.58 15.69 -2.07
N PRO A 827 -38.92 15.55 -1.98
CA PRO A 827 -39.75 15.34 -3.16
C PRO A 827 -39.89 16.66 -3.94
N GLY A 828 -39.44 16.69 -5.19
CA GLY A 828 -39.89 17.69 -6.16
C GLY A 828 -38.88 18.69 -6.72
N GLN A 829 -37.56 18.43 -6.64
CA GLN A 829 -36.61 19.17 -7.48
C GLN A 829 -36.23 18.36 -8.71
N LYS A 830 -36.35 19.01 -9.88
CA LYS A 830 -35.96 18.47 -11.18
C LYS A 830 -34.52 17.99 -11.11
N THR A 831 -34.32 16.74 -11.49
CA THR A 831 -33.03 16.09 -11.72
C THR A 831 -32.10 17.01 -12.51
N PRO A 832 -30.83 17.19 -12.10
CA PRO A 832 -29.84 17.78 -12.99
C PRO A 832 -29.80 16.93 -14.26
N GLN A 833 -29.89 17.60 -15.41
CA GLN A 833 -29.82 16.98 -16.73
C GLN A 833 -28.61 16.05 -16.79
N ALA A 834 -28.82 14.78 -17.15
CA ALA A 834 -27.77 13.78 -17.21
C ALA A 834 -26.55 14.34 -17.97
N ARG A 835 -25.40 14.47 -17.30
CA ARG A 835 -24.15 14.89 -17.93
C ARG A 835 -23.85 13.90 -19.06
N SER A 836 -23.51 14.42 -20.25
CA SER A 836 -23.17 13.62 -21.43
C SER A 836 -22.06 12.62 -21.08
N SER A 837 -22.20 11.35 -21.50
CA SER A 837 -21.18 10.31 -21.29
C SER A 837 -19.85 10.60 -21.99
N LEU A 838 -19.77 11.61 -22.87
CA LEU A 838 -18.56 12.02 -23.57
C LEU A 838 -17.68 12.99 -22.77
N LEU A 839 -18.23 13.64 -21.73
CA LEU A 839 -17.57 14.75 -21.05
C LEU A 839 -17.05 14.31 -19.68
N VAL A 840 -15.73 14.35 -19.51
CA VAL A 840 -15.03 13.96 -18.28
C VAL A 840 -14.47 15.21 -17.62
N GLU A 841 -14.92 15.51 -16.41
CA GLU A 841 -14.35 16.60 -15.60
C GLU A 841 -12.99 16.15 -15.05
N LEU A 842 -11.90 16.66 -15.63
CA LEU A 842 -10.53 16.34 -15.21
C LEU A 842 -10.10 17.23 -14.04
N GLN A 843 -10.61 18.46 -14.01
CA GLN A 843 -10.39 19.43 -12.94
C GLN A 843 -11.61 20.35 -12.86
N ALA A 844 -12.26 20.40 -11.69
CA ALA A 844 -13.47 21.20 -11.49
C ALA A 844 -13.23 22.71 -11.68
N GLY A 845 -12.07 23.21 -11.21
CA GLY A 845 -11.73 24.62 -11.28
C GLY A 845 -12.65 25.53 -10.47
N SER A 846 -12.56 26.84 -10.72
CA SER A 846 -13.49 27.84 -10.23
C SER A 846 -14.55 28.16 -11.28
N ASN A 847 -15.82 28.26 -10.88
CA ASN A 847 -16.94 28.60 -11.77
C ASN A 847 -16.80 29.96 -12.49
N ASN A 848 -15.84 30.80 -12.09
CA ASN A 848 -15.61 32.13 -12.66
C ASN A 848 -14.50 32.19 -13.72
N LYS A 849 -13.83 31.07 -14.01
CA LYS A 849 -12.77 30.98 -15.02
C LYS A 849 -13.27 30.20 -16.24
N GLN A 850 -12.86 30.60 -17.44
CA GLN A 850 -13.25 29.89 -18.65
C GLN A 850 -12.62 28.49 -18.71
N PRO A 851 -13.39 27.44 -19.06
CA PRO A 851 -12.90 26.08 -19.15
C PRO A 851 -11.95 25.85 -20.34
N LEU A 852 -10.96 24.98 -20.14
CA LEU A 852 -10.15 24.38 -21.20
C LEU A 852 -10.72 23.00 -21.57
N PHE A 853 -11.03 22.81 -22.86
CA PHE A 853 -11.51 21.53 -23.39
C PHE A 853 -10.39 20.78 -24.11
N LEU A 854 -10.10 19.55 -23.67
CA LEU A 854 -9.03 18.71 -24.19
C LEU A 854 -9.58 17.43 -24.85
N LEU A 855 -9.28 17.26 -26.13
CA LEU A 855 -9.86 16.23 -26.99
C LEU A 855 -9.02 14.94 -26.93
N HIS A 856 -9.66 13.77 -26.89
CA HIS A 856 -8.96 12.48 -26.75
C HIS A 856 -7.87 12.22 -27.81
N ALA A 857 -6.82 11.50 -27.42
CA ALA A 857 -5.84 10.97 -28.35
C ALA A 857 -6.41 9.80 -29.18
N VAL A 858 -5.63 9.20 -30.07
CA VAL A 858 -6.11 8.14 -30.98
C VAL A 858 -6.71 6.92 -30.25
N GLY A 859 -6.27 6.63 -29.03
CA GLY A 859 -6.83 5.57 -28.17
C GLY A 859 -8.19 5.89 -27.53
N GLY A 860 -8.71 7.11 -27.70
CA GLY A 860 -10.06 7.45 -27.27
C GLY A 860 -10.24 7.91 -25.82
N THR A 861 -9.20 7.77 -24.97
CA THR A 861 -9.24 8.22 -23.56
C THR A 861 -8.64 9.62 -23.39
N VAL A 862 -8.98 10.27 -22.28
CA VAL A 862 -8.56 11.65 -21.94
C VAL A 862 -7.65 11.75 -20.72
N TYR A 863 -7.31 10.62 -20.10
CA TYR A 863 -6.53 10.60 -18.85
C TYR A 863 -5.09 11.07 -19.01
N ILE A 864 -4.58 11.07 -20.25
CA ILE A 864 -3.27 11.65 -20.60
C ILE A 864 -3.16 13.13 -20.22
N TYR A 865 -4.28 13.83 -20.03
CA TYR A 865 -4.31 15.24 -19.66
C TYR A 865 -4.38 15.50 -18.15
N ARG A 866 -4.39 14.48 -17.28
CA ARG A 866 -4.47 14.71 -15.82
C ARG A 866 -3.28 15.48 -15.29
N GLU A 867 -2.07 15.15 -15.75
CA GLU A 867 -0.86 15.89 -15.35
C GLU A 867 -0.90 17.32 -15.87
N LEU A 868 -1.28 17.52 -17.15
CA LEU A 868 -1.46 18.86 -17.71
C LEU A 868 -2.44 19.70 -16.88
N ALA A 869 -3.61 19.15 -16.53
CA ALA A 869 -4.59 19.86 -15.71
C ALA A 869 -4.00 20.28 -14.35
N SER A 870 -3.26 19.38 -13.69
CA SER A 870 -2.63 19.66 -12.40
C SER A 870 -1.61 20.81 -12.43
N PHE A 871 -0.95 21.01 -13.57
CA PHE A 871 0.04 22.09 -13.75
C PHE A 871 -0.57 23.43 -14.16
N LEU A 872 -1.83 23.46 -14.61
CA LEU A 872 -2.51 24.70 -15.02
C LEU A 872 -3.05 25.52 -13.83
N GLY A 873 -2.93 25.00 -12.60
CA GLY A 873 -3.48 25.62 -11.39
C GLY A 873 -4.91 25.17 -11.11
N SER A 874 -5.23 24.92 -9.83
CA SER A 874 -6.49 24.27 -9.42
C SER A 874 -7.75 25.11 -9.66
N ASP A 875 -7.62 26.37 -10.06
CA ASP A 875 -8.71 27.31 -10.32
C ASP A 875 -9.20 27.30 -11.77
N ILE A 876 -8.47 26.68 -12.71
CA ILE A 876 -8.87 26.58 -14.12
C ILE A 876 -9.73 25.32 -14.33
N PRO A 877 -11.00 25.42 -14.77
CA PRO A 877 -11.78 24.24 -15.10
C PRO A 877 -11.20 23.53 -16.34
N VAL A 878 -11.00 22.21 -16.26
CA VAL A 878 -10.47 21.41 -17.38
C VAL A 878 -11.39 20.22 -17.63
N TYR A 879 -11.88 20.12 -18.86
CA TYR A 879 -12.77 19.06 -19.31
C TYR A 879 -12.12 18.25 -20.43
N GLY A 880 -12.05 16.94 -20.25
CA GLY A 880 -11.67 15.99 -21.29
C GLY A 880 -12.90 15.54 -22.08
N ILE A 881 -12.78 15.49 -23.41
CA ILE A 881 -13.81 14.88 -24.27
C ILE A 881 -13.34 13.51 -24.75
N GLN A 882 -13.95 12.46 -24.21
CA GLN A 882 -13.60 11.06 -24.53
C GLN A 882 -14.32 10.56 -25.78
N ALA A 883 -13.77 9.52 -26.40
CA ALA A 883 -14.31 8.97 -27.63
C ALA A 883 -15.70 8.35 -27.44
N GLN A 884 -16.58 8.58 -28.41
CA GLN A 884 -17.83 7.85 -28.52
C GLN A 884 -17.57 6.38 -28.85
N GLY A 885 -18.34 5.49 -28.21
CA GLY A 885 -18.27 4.04 -28.45
C GLY A 885 -17.33 3.27 -27.53
N LEU A 886 -16.76 3.89 -26.48
CA LEU A 886 -16.04 3.14 -25.43
C LEU A 886 -16.96 2.28 -24.53
N ASP A 887 -18.28 2.49 -24.60
CA ASP A 887 -19.27 1.87 -23.71
C ASP A 887 -20.07 0.70 -24.33
N GLU A 888 -19.62 0.16 -25.47
CA GLU A 888 -20.22 -0.93 -26.28
C GLU A 888 -21.65 -0.67 -26.81
N LYS A 889 -22.34 0.35 -26.29
CA LYS A 889 -23.75 0.65 -26.59
C LYS A 889 -23.91 1.68 -27.70
N THR A 890 -22.87 2.47 -27.96
CA THR A 890 -22.93 3.62 -28.88
C THR A 890 -22.14 3.33 -30.16
N GLU A 891 -22.72 3.64 -31.32
CA GLU A 891 -22.04 3.44 -32.62
C GLU A 891 -20.78 4.30 -32.75
N LEU A 892 -19.73 3.72 -33.36
CA LEU A 892 -18.45 4.39 -33.59
C LEU A 892 -18.60 5.42 -34.70
N LEU A 893 -18.08 6.62 -34.46
CA LEU A 893 -17.91 7.65 -35.48
C LEU A 893 -16.67 7.35 -36.31
N THR A 894 -16.73 7.59 -37.62
CA THR A 894 -15.67 7.14 -38.57
C THR A 894 -14.99 8.28 -39.32
N SER A 895 -15.41 9.53 -39.08
CA SER A 895 -14.78 10.73 -39.62
C SER A 895 -14.54 11.78 -38.54
N VAL A 896 -13.50 12.61 -38.73
CA VAL A 896 -13.12 13.68 -37.79
C VAL A 896 -14.22 14.77 -37.74
N GLU A 897 -14.86 15.03 -38.88
CA GLU A 897 -15.92 16.02 -39.05
C GLU A 897 -17.19 15.64 -38.25
N GLU A 898 -17.58 14.37 -38.27
CA GLU A 898 -18.71 13.84 -37.47
C GLU A 898 -18.38 13.87 -35.98
N MET A 899 -17.17 13.45 -35.59
CA MET A 899 -16.70 13.51 -34.20
C MET A 899 -16.74 14.95 -33.67
N ALA A 900 -16.20 15.91 -34.43
CA ALA A 900 -16.23 17.32 -34.06
C ALA A 900 -17.66 17.85 -33.88
N THR A 901 -18.57 17.49 -34.79
CA THR A 901 -19.99 17.89 -34.72
C THR A 901 -20.65 17.40 -33.43
N GLU A 902 -20.38 16.15 -33.03
CA GLU A 902 -20.94 15.58 -31.80
C GLU A 902 -20.28 16.16 -30.55
N TYR A 903 -18.96 16.34 -30.57
CA TYR A 903 -18.21 16.88 -29.43
C TYR A 903 -18.54 18.35 -29.16
N ILE A 904 -18.88 19.13 -30.17
CA ILE A 904 -19.42 20.49 -30.00
C ILE A 904 -20.70 20.48 -29.16
N LYS A 905 -21.59 19.49 -29.34
CA LYS A 905 -22.81 19.37 -28.53
C LYS A 905 -22.46 19.13 -27.06
N ALA A 906 -21.47 18.27 -26.79
CA ALA A 906 -20.99 18.00 -25.44
C ALA A 906 -20.36 19.25 -24.81
N ILE A 907 -19.47 19.95 -25.52
CA ILE A 907 -18.85 21.21 -25.07
C ILE A 907 -19.92 22.25 -24.71
N ARG A 908 -20.97 22.38 -25.53
CA ARG A 908 -22.08 23.32 -25.31
C ARG A 908 -22.94 23.02 -24.08
N THR A 909 -22.88 21.81 -23.53
CA THR A 909 -23.53 21.51 -22.24
C THR A 909 -22.85 22.18 -21.06
N VAL A 910 -21.54 22.49 -21.19
CA VAL A 910 -20.74 23.18 -20.17
C VAL A 910 -20.61 24.67 -20.49
N GLN A 911 -20.29 25.01 -21.74
CA GLN A 911 -20.13 26.38 -22.20
C GLN A 911 -20.93 26.60 -23.49
N PRO A 912 -22.14 27.18 -23.42
CA PRO A 912 -23.02 27.32 -24.59
C PRO A 912 -22.50 28.24 -25.71
N ASN A 913 -21.70 29.27 -25.37
CA ASN A 913 -21.17 30.26 -26.31
C ASN A 913 -19.69 30.53 -26.04
N GLY A 914 -18.95 30.98 -27.06
CA GLY A 914 -17.53 31.32 -26.98
C GLY A 914 -17.22 32.56 -26.10
N ALA A 915 -15.96 32.87 -25.85
CA ALA A 915 -14.78 32.30 -26.51
C ALA A 915 -14.34 30.94 -25.94
N TYR A 916 -13.97 30.00 -26.81
CA TYR A 916 -13.56 28.64 -26.42
C TYR A 916 -12.03 28.51 -26.32
N PHE A 917 -11.57 27.71 -25.36
CA PHE A 917 -10.19 27.22 -25.27
C PHE A 917 -10.17 25.72 -25.59
N LEU A 918 -9.50 25.37 -26.68
CA LEU A 918 -9.47 24.02 -27.23
C LEU A 918 -8.04 23.52 -27.33
N GLY A 919 -7.83 22.24 -27.06
CA GLY A 919 -6.56 21.61 -27.39
C GLY A 919 -6.58 20.09 -27.38
N GLY A 920 -5.47 19.50 -27.80
CA GLY A 920 -5.30 18.05 -27.70
C GLY A 920 -4.00 17.56 -28.32
N THR A 921 -3.62 16.33 -27.94
CA THR A 921 -2.45 15.63 -28.44
C THR A 921 -2.82 14.65 -29.56
N SER A 922 -1.95 14.52 -30.56
CA SER A 922 -2.13 13.59 -31.67
C SER A 922 -3.48 13.84 -32.38
N LEU A 923 -4.35 12.81 -32.53
CA LEU A 923 -5.73 12.98 -33.03
C LEU A 923 -6.52 14.08 -32.30
N GLY A 924 -6.30 14.27 -30.99
CA GLY A 924 -6.97 15.30 -30.22
C GLY A 924 -6.75 16.70 -30.78
N GLY A 925 -5.56 16.96 -31.33
CA GLY A 925 -5.28 18.23 -32.00
C GLY A 925 -6.01 18.39 -33.34
N LEU A 926 -6.20 17.32 -34.12
CA LEU A 926 -7.04 17.34 -35.34
C LEU A 926 -8.48 17.67 -34.99
N LEU A 927 -9.01 16.99 -33.97
CA LEU A 927 -10.37 17.21 -33.49
C LEU A 927 -10.54 18.65 -32.98
N ALA A 928 -9.59 19.17 -32.21
CA ALA A 928 -9.61 20.54 -31.76
C ALA A 928 -9.58 21.54 -32.93
N PHE A 929 -8.79 21.26 -33.98
CA PHE A 929 -8.72 22.08 -35.20
C PHE A 929 -10.03 22.04 -36.00
N GLU A 930 -10.65 20.87 -36.16
CA GLU A 930 -11.94 20.73 -36.83
C GLU A 930 -13.07 21.41 -36.05
N ILE A 931 -13.13 21.22 -34.73
CA ILE A 931 -14.08 21.92 -33.85
C ILE A 931 -13.90 23.43 -33.99
N ALA A 932 -12.66 23.92 -34.04
CA ALA A 932 -12.40 25.34 -34.19
C ALA A 932 -12.89 25.91 -35.55
N GLN A 933 -12.78 25.15 -36.64
CA GLN A 933 -13.32 25.54 -37.94
C GLN A 933 -14.85 25.58 -37.94
N GLN A 934 -15.50 24.54 -37.39
CA GLN A 934 -16.97 24.48 -37.32
C GLN A 934 -17.53 25.60 -36.43
N LEU A 935 -16.95 25.82 -35.25
CA LEU A 935 -17.32 26.94 -34.38
C LEU A 935 -17.13 28.29 -35.08
N HIS A 936 -16.02 28.48 -35.81
CA HIS A 936 -15.79 29.71 -36.57
C HIS A 936 -16.83 29.93 -37.68
N ALA A 937 -17.21 28.87 -38.41
CA ALA A 937 -18.25 28.93 -39.44
C ALA A 937 -19.62 29.29 -38.85
N GLU A 938 -19.87 28.93 -37.59
CA GLU A 938 -21.06 29.33 -36.82
C GLU A 938 -20.96 30.73 -36.20
N GLY A 939 -19.84 31.44 -36.39
CA GLY A 939 -19.60 32.80 -35.89
C GLY A 939 -19.07 32.87 -34.45
N GLU A 940 -18.68 31.73 -33.86
CA GLU A 940 -18.11 31.66 -32.51
C GLU A 940 -16.62 32.01 -32.49
N LYS A 941 -16.15 32.51 -31.34
CA LYS A 941 -14.73 32.82 -31.12
C LYS A 941 -14.01 31.63 -30.48
N VAL A 942 -12.84 31.26 -31.01
CA VAL A 942 -11.89 30.34 -30.36
C VAL A 942 -10.67 31.17 -29.95
N ALA A 943 -10.45 31.33 -28.65
CA ALA A 943 -9.39 32.19 -28.11
C ALA A 943 -8.04 31.46 -27.98
N LEU A 944 -8.07 30.13 -27.86
CA LEU A 944 -6.87 29.28 -27.88
C LEU A 944 -7.18 28.01 -28.65
N LEU A 945 -6.29 27.67 -29.59
CA LEU A 945 -6.21 26.36 -30.23
C LEU A 945 -4.79 25.81 -30.04
N ALA A 946 -4.65 24.86 -29.12
CA ALA A 946 -3.38 24.23 -28.74
C ALA A 946 -3.26 22.80 -29.29
N MET A 947 -2.33 22.57 -30.20
CA MET A 947 -2.08 21.27 -30.84
C MET A 947 -0.77 20.69 -30.32
N ILE A 948 -0.79 19.46 -29.80
CA ILE A 948 0.37 18.80 -29.20
C ILE A 948 0.80 17.61 -30.06
N ASP A 949 1.96 17.74 -30.68
CA ASP A 949 2.60 16.80 -31.60
C ASP A 949 1.63 16.18 -32.62
N THR A 950 0.81 17.05 -33.21
CA THR A 950 -0.33 16.66 -34.03
C THR A 950 0.06 16.52 -35.50
N PRO A 951 -0.03 15.32 -36.12
CA PRO A 951 0.39 15.11 -37.51
C PRO A 951 -0.60 15.70 -38.51
N GLY A 952 -0.14 16.39 -39.55
CA GLY A 952 -0.99 16.97 -40.58
C GLY A 952 -1.14 16.11 -41.85
N PRO A 953 -2.08 16.47 -42.76
CA PRO A 953 -2.24 15.77 -44.03
C PRO A 953 -0.92 15.73 -44.82
N GLY A 954 -0.52 14.54 -45.28
CA GLY A 954 0.76 14.31 -45.96
C GLY A 954 1.93 13.93 -45.05
N GLU A 955 1.81 14.15 -43.74
CA GLU A 955 2.78 13.79 -42.69
C GLU A 955 2.11 12.89 -41.62
N MET A 956 1.36 11.87 -42.07
CA MET A 956 0.64 10.95 -41.20
C MET A 956 1.52 9.79 -40.72
N PRO A 957 1.38 9.32 -39.46
CA PRO A 957 2.05 8.12 -38.98
C PRO A 957 1.71 6.90 -39.82
N LYS A 958 2.62 5.92 -39.87
CA LYS A 958 2.47 4.66 -40.62
C LYS A 958 1.07 4.07 -40.42
N LYS A 959 0.43 3.67 -41.53
CA LYS A 959 -0.87 3.00 -41.48
C LYS A 959 -0.67 1.59 -40.90
N LEU A 960 -1.48 1.25 -39.90
CA LEU A 960 -1.49 -0.06 -39.24
C LEU A 960 -2.79 -0.74 -39.63
N ASP A 961 -2.73 -1.75 -40.50
CA ASP A 961 -3.92 -2.32 -41.15
C ASP A 961 -4.42 -3.59 -40.44
N SER A 962 -3.59 -4.21 -39.58
CA SER A 962 -3.96 -5.40 -38.79
C SER A 962 -4.00 -5.13 -37.28
N GLU A 963 -4.83 -5.88 -36.55
CA GLU A 963 -4.90 -5.81 -35.08
C GLU A 963 -3.54 -6.16 -34.43
N THR A 964 -2.74 -7.02 -35.07
CA THR A 964 -1.39 -7.39 -34.63
C THR A 964 -0.40 -6.23 -34.76
N GLU A 965 -0.42 -5.49 -35.87
CA GLU A 965 0.43 -4.30 -36.06
C GLU A 965 0.05 -3.17 -35.11
N ILE A 966 -1.26 -2.99 -34.87
CA ILE A 966 -1.76 -2.04 -33.86
C ILE A 966 -1.24 -2.43 -32.48
N MET A 967 -1.32 -3.70 -32.10
CA MET A 967 -0.84 -4.16 -30.80
C MET A 967 0.67 -4.02 -30.65
N GLY A 968 1.44 -4.34 -31.69
CA GLY A 968 2.90 -4.12 -31.70
C GLY A 968 3.25 -2.66 -31.50
N TYR A 969 2.58 -1.77 -32.24
CA TYR A 969 2.74 -0.33 -32.03
C TYR A 969 2.38 0.10 -30.60
N LEU A 970 1.26 -0.34 -30.03
CA LEU A 970 0.87 -0.01 -28.66
C LEU A 970 1.93 -0.50 -27.65
N LEU A 971 2.45 -1.71 -27.82
CA LEU A 971 3.49 -2.29 -26.96
C LEU A 971 4.82 -1.54 -27.04
N ASP A 972 5.26 -1.23 -28.26
CA ASP A 972 6.56 -0.62 -28.50
C ASP A 972 6.57 0.88 -28.17
N THR A 973 5.47 1.59 -28.45
CA THR A 973 5.42 3.07 -28.33
C THR A 973 4.72 3.60 -27.08
N LEU A 974 3.62 2.98 -26.60
CA LEU A 974 2.95 3.47 -25.38
C LEU A 974 3.59 2.96 -24.10
N PHE A 975 4.30 1.82 -24.16
CA PHE A 975 4.88 1.20 -22.97
C PHE A 975 6.42 1.19 -22.94
N GLU A 976 7.08 1.78 -23.95
CA GLU A 976 8.55 1.87 -24.07
C GLU A 976 9.27 0.52 -23.82
N LEU A 977 8.64 -0.59 -24.25
CA LEU A 977 9.10 -1.95 -23.94
C LEU A 977 10.31 -2.43 -24.73
N ASP A 978 10.84 -1.59 -25.64
CA ASP A 978 11.98 -1.93 -26.50
C ASP A 978 13.30 -2.19 -25.72
N ASN A 979 13.32 -1.89 -24.42
CA ASN A 979 14.46 -2.19 -23.53
C ASN A 979 14.19 -3.28 -22.48
N SER A 980 13.09 -4.04 -22.52
CA SER A 980 12.86 -5.17 -21.61
C SER A 980 11.90 -6.24 -22.14
N PHE A 981 12.36 -7.51 -22.21
CA PHE A 981 11.65 -8.81 -22.17
C PHE A 981 10.31 -9.05 -22.93
N LEU A 982 9.74 -8.07 -23.64
CA LEU A 982 8.39 -8.10 -24.21
C LEU A 982 8.38 -7.56 -25.66
N SER A 983 9.34 -7.95 -26.50
CA SER A 983 9.14 -7.82 -27.95
C SER A 983 8.02 -8.78 -28.38
N LEU A 984 7.20 -8.42 -29.37
CA LEU A 984 6.21 -9.33 -30.01
C LEU A 984 6.81 -10.70 -30.39
N ASN A 985 8.11 -10.73 -30.69
CA ASN A 985 8.86 -11.94 -31.06
C ASN A 985 9.25 -12.83 -29.86
N SER A 986 9.13 -12.33 -28.63
CA SER A 986 9.45 -13.00 -27.36
C SER A 986 8.23 -13.30 -26.49
N PHE A 987 7.02 -12.93 -26.93
CA PHE A 987 5.78 -13.33 -26.26
C PHE A 987 5.56 -14.86 -26.36
N PRO A 988 5.07 -15.51 -25.29
CA PRO A 988 4.71 -16.92 -25.36
C PRO A 988 3.63 -17.13 -26.43
N GLN A 989 3.90 -17.97 -27.43
CA GLN A 989 2.94 -18.37 -28.47
C GLN A 989 1.82 -19.29 -27.92
N VAL A 990 1.34 -19.05 -26.70
CA VAL A 990 0.38 -19.91 -26.00
C VAL A 990 -0.82 -19.06 -25.58
N GLY A 991 -2.01 -19.40 -26.07
CA GLY A 991 -3.26 -18.65 -25.88
C GLY A 991 -3.83 -18.11 -27.19
N ASN A 992 -5.13 -17.80 -27.21
CA ASN A 992 -5.74 -17.10 -28.35
C ASN A 992 -5.33 -15.61 -28.34
N PHE A 993 -5.68 -14.86 -29.39
CA PHE A 993 -5.31 -13.44 -29.49
C PHE A 993 -5.83 -12.60 -28.31
N GLU A 994 -7.02 -12.90 -27.76
CA GLU A 994 -7.59 -12.17 -26.62
C GLU A 994 -6.76 -12.39 -25.34
N ASP A 995 -6.29 -13.62 -25.09
CA ASP A 995 -5.45 -13.95 -23.92
C ASP A 995 -4.12 -13.17 -23.93
N GLN A 996 -3.53 -13.00 -25.12
CA GLN A 996 -2.27 -12.26 -25.29
C GLN A 996 -2.46 -10.77 -25.02
N VAL A 997 -3.60 -10.20 -25.41
CA VAL A 997 -3.89 -8.78 -25.18
C VAL A 997 -4.24 -8.51 -23.72
N ILE A 998 -4.99 -9.40 -23.06
CA ILE A 998 -5.26 -9.30 -21.61
C ILE A 998 -3.94 -9.27 -20.83
N TYR A 999 -3.02 -10.17 -21.16
CA TYR A 999 -1.73 -10.26 -20.50
C TYR A 999 -0.88 -8.99 -20.70
N ALA A 1000 -0.82 -8.43 -21.91
CA ALA A 1000 -0.12 -7.18 -22.20
C ALA A 1000 -0.68 -5.99 -21.38
N LEU A 1001 -2.01 -5.88 -21.30
CA LEU A 1001 -2.68 -4.83 -20.52
C LEU A 1001 -2.50 -5.02 -19.01
N GLU A 1002 -2.44 -6.26 -18.53
CA GLU A 1002 -2.08 -6.54 -17.14
C GLU A 1002 -0.65 -6.10 -16.82
N GLN A 1003 0.30 -6.35 -17.72
CA GLN A 1003 1.68 -5.85 -17.55
C GLN A 1003 1.73 -4.32 -17.56
N ALA A 1004 0.95 -3.66 -18.42
CA ALA A 1004 0.85 -2.19 -18.45
C ALA A 1004 0.25 -1.61 -17.16
N LYS A 1005 -0.76 -2.27 -16.57
CA LYS A 1005 -1.28 -1.91 -15.24
C LYS A 1005 -0.22 -2.07 -14.15
N ILE A 1006 0.54 -3.17 -14.19
CA ILE A 1006 1.62 -3.44 -13.23
C ILE A 1006 2.72 -2.38 -13.33
N ALA A 1007 2.98 -1.86 -14.52
CA ALA A 1007 3.92 -0.78 -14.77
C ALA A 1007 3.35 0.64 -14.50
N ASN A 1008 2.10 0.77 -14.02
CA ASN A 1008 1.38 2.04 -13.82
C ASN A 1008 1.20 2.90 -15.08
N LEU A 1009 1.23 2.28 -16.27
CA LEU A 1009 1.07 2.98 -17.55
C LEU A 1009 -0.41 3.21 -17.91
N ILE A 1010 -1.32 2.44 -17.30
CA ILE A 1010 -2.78 2.62 -17.37
C ILE A 1010 -3.41 2.45 -15.98
N PRO A 1011 -4.57 3.09 -15.69
CA PRO A 1011 -5.25 2.98 -14.40
C PRO A 1011 -5.61 1.54 -14.02
N ASN A 1012 -5.57 1.23 -12.71
CA ASN A 1012 -5.87 -0.11 -12.20
C ASN A 1012 -7.32 -0.56 -12.48
N ASP A 1013 -8.24 0.40 -12.51
CA ASP A 1013 -9.67 0.24 -12.81
C ASP A 1013 -9.97 0.19 -14.31
N PHE A 1014 -8.96 0.24 -15.18
CA PHE A 1014 -9.17 0.12 -16.63
C PHE A 1014 -9.83 -1.24 -16.96
N PRO A 1015 -11.06 -1.27 -17.49
CA PRO A 1015 -11.81 -2.51 -17.67
C PRO A 1015 -11.19 -3.36 -18.78
N ILE A 1016 -10.64 -4.52 -18.42
CA ILE A 1016 -10.00 -5.47 -19.35
C ILE A 1016 -11.04 -6.02 -20.35
N SER A 1017 -12.31 -6.09 -19.98
CA SER A 1017 -13.41 -6.53 -20.86
C SER A 1017 -13.67 -5.59 -22.04
N GLN A 1018 -13.27 -4.31 -21.97
CA GLN A 1018 -13.43 -3.33 -23.06
C GLN A 1018 -12.27 -3.32 -24.06
N THR A 1019 -11.30 -4.21 -23.93
CA THR A 1019 -10.09 -4.28 -24.76
C THR A 1019 -10.38 -4.35 -26.26
N ARG A 1020 -11.36 -5.16 -26.66
CA ARG A 1020 -11.77 -5.28 -28.07
C ARG A 1020 -12.35 -3.96 -28.57
N GLN A 1021 -13.13 -3.29 -27.74
CA GLN A 1021 -13.71 -1.99 -28.05
C GLN A 1021 -12.64 -0.90 -28.16
N PHE A 1022 -11.62 -0.92 -27.30
CA PHE A 1022 -10.47 -0.01 -27.38
C PHE A 1022 -9.71 -0.16 -28.72
N ILE A 1023 -9.45 -1.41 -29.16
CA ILE A 1023 -8.81 -1.67 -30.46
C ILE A 1023 -9.69 -1.18 -31.62
N GLN A 1024 -11.01 -1.39 -31.54
CA GLN A 1024 -11.95 -0.90 -32.56
C GLN A 1024 -12.02 0.63 -32.63
N VAL A 1025 -12.08 1.30 -31.48
CA VAL A 1025 -12.00 2.77 -31.37
C VAL A 1025 -10.69 3.26 -31.95
N PHE A 1026 -9.56 2.65 -31.58
CA PHE A 1026 -8.24 3.01 -32.11
C PHE A 1026 -8.17 2.88 -33.63
N LYS A 1027 -8.70 1.78 -34.18
CA LYS A 1027 -8.74 1.53 -35.63
C LYS A 1027 -9.61 2.56 -36.35
N ALA A 1028 -10.84 2.79 -35.88
CA ALA A 1028 -11.75 3.77 -36.46
C ALA A 1028 -11.15 5.18 -36.41
N ASN A 1029 -10.55 5.56 -35.28
CA ASN A 1029 -9.87 6.84 -35.09
C ASN A 1029 -8.68 7.01 -36.04
N LYS A 1030 -7.83 5.98 -36.23
CA LYS A 1030 -6.73 6.02 -37.20
C LYS A 1030 -7.24 6.18 -38.64
N GLU A 1031 -8.32 5.49 -39.01
CA GLU A 1031 -8.91 5.60 -40.33
C GLU A 1031 -9.50 7.00 -40.58
N ALA A 1032 -10.18 7.56 -39.57
CA ALA A 1032 -10.68 8.93 -39.57
C ALA A 1032 -9.55 9.95 -39.76
N MET A 1033 -8.43 9.79 -39.03
CA MET A 1033 -7.24 10.64 -39.18
C MET A 1033 -6.72 10.65 -40.63
N TRP A 1034 -6.59 9.48 -41.24
CA TRP A 1034 -6.07 9.33 -42.60
C TRP A 1034 -7.00 9.90 -43.68
N SER A 1035 -8.30 9.90 -43.42
CA SER A 1035 -9.32 10.35 -44.36
C SER A 1035 -9.65 11.84 -44.23
N TYR A 1036 -9.19 12.49 -43.15
CA TYR A 1036 -9.51 13.87 -42.81
C TYR A 1036 -8.97 14.88 -43.84
N LYS A 1037 -9.81 15.84 -44.22
CA LYS A 1037 -9.46 16.91 -45.17
C LYS A 1037 -9.73 18.29 -44.57
N PRO A 1038 -8.75 18.89 -43.87
CA PRO A 1038 -8.93 20.20 -43.24
C PRO A 1038 -9.08 21.32 -44.27
N HIS A 1039 -9.77 22.40 -43.87
CA HIS A 1039 -9.83 23.66 -44.60
C HIS A 1039 -8.94 24.71 -43.92
N ILE A 1040 -8.80 25.88 -44.55
CA ILE A 1040 -8.04 26.99 -43.98
C ILE A 1040 -8.78 27.50 -42.75
N TYR A 1041 -8.11 27.47 -41.60
CA TYR A 1041 -8.58 28.03 -40.35
C TYR A 1041 -8.07 29.47 -40.20
N PRO A 1042 -8.96 30.46 -40.00
CA PRO A 1042 -8.57 31.86 -39.92
C PRO A 1042 -7.91 32.25 -38.59
N GLY A 1043 -8.04 31.43 -37.54
CA GLY A 1043 -7.43 31.70 -36.24
C GLY A 1043 -5.94 31.32 -36.16
N LYS A 1044 -5.31 31.67 -35.05
CA LYS A 1044 -3.91 31.35 -34.75
C LYS A 1044 -3.81 29.97 -34.09
N ILE A 1045 -2.77 29.21 -34.42
CA ILE A 1045 -2.48 27.91 -33.81
C ILE A 1045 -1.26 28.02 -32.90
N ILE A 1046 -1.35 27.43 -31.70
CA ILE A 1046 -0.19 27.16 -30.84
C ILE A 1046 0.15 25.68 -30.99
N PHE A 1047 1.37 25.38 -31.42
CA PHE A 1047 1.80 24.02 -31.72
C PHE A 1047 2.98 23.63 -30.85
N PHE A 1048 2.86 22.50 -30.14
CA PHE A 1048 3.94 21.90 -29.36
C PHE A 1048 4.49 20.71 -30.13
N ARG A 1049 5.78 20.73 -30.46
CA ARG A 1049 6.45 19.70 -31.26
C ARG A 1049 7.42 18.91 -30.39
N ALA A 1050 7.31 17.59 -30.39
CA ALA A 1050 8.26 16.70 -29.73
C ALA A 1050 9.64 16.76 -30.42
N GLU A 1051 10.70 16.80 -29.61
CA GLU A 1051 12.10 16.87 -30.06
C GLU A 1051 12.64 15.48 -30.44
N ASP A 1052 12.35 14.46 -29.62
CA ASP A 1052 12.80 13.10 -29.86
C ASP A 1052 11.79 12.39 -30.76
N ARG A 1053 12.24 11.79 -31.87
CA ARG A 1053 11.36 11.10 -32.83
C ARG A 1053 11.78 9.68 -33.11
N CYS A 1054 10.83 8.77 -33.07
CA CYS A 1054 11.04 7.41 -33.55
C CYS A 1054 10.89 7.40 -35.08
N LYS A 1055 12.01 7.22 -35.79
CA LYS A 1055 12.04 7.25 -37.27
C LYS A 1055 11.14 6.20 -37.94
N GLU A 1056 10.74 5.16 -37.21
CA GLU A 1056 9.89 4.09 -37.75
C GLU A 1056 8.40 4.44 -37.75
N TYR A 1057 7.95 5.29 -36.83
CA TYR A 1057 6.52 5.55 -36.62
C TYR A 1057 6.12 7.03 -36.71
N ASP A 1058 7.02 7.95 -36.34
CA ASP A 1058 6.68 9.37 -36.20
C ASP A 1058 7.11 10.18 -37.43
N PRO A 1059 6.25 11.06 -37.97
CA PRO A 1059 6.65 12.01 -39.01
C PRO A 1059 7.71 12.97 -38.47
N LEU A 1060 8.67 13.36 -39.31
CA LEU A 1060 9.77 14.25 -38.91
C LEU A 1060 9.30 15.68 -38.65
N HIS A 1061 8.30 16.14 -39.41
CA HIS A 1061 7.77 17.50 -39.37
C HIS A 1061 6.24 17.50 -39.32
N PRO A 1062 5.61 17.04 -38.22
CA PRO A 1062 4.15 17.02 -38.10
C PRO A 1062 3.52 18.41 -38.21
N GLU A 1063 4.28 19.47 -37.94
CA GLU A 1063 3.85 20.87 -37.92
C GLU A 1063 3.68 21.47 -39.33
N TYR A 1064 4.39 20.97 -40.35
CA TYR A 1064 4.47 21.63 -41.66
C TYR A 1064 3.12 21.76 -42.38
N PRO A 1065 2.26 20.73 -42.44
CA PRO A 1065 0.98 20.87 -43.12
C PRO A 1065 0.07 21.94 -42.49
N TRP A 1066 0.24 22.23 -41.20
CA TRP A 1066 -0.57 23.21 -40.48
C TRP A 1066 -0.16 24.67 -40.78
N ILE A 1067 1.07 24.91 -41.22
CA ILE A 1067 1.56 26.27 -41.56
C ILE A 1067 0.69 26.90 -42.65
N GLU A 1068 0.34 26.13 -43.68
CA GLU A 1068 -0.48 26.62 -44.80
C GLU A 1068 -1.97 26.70 -44.47
N LEU A 1069 -2.42 25.95 -43.46
CA LEU A 1069 -3.81 25.89 -43.03
C LEU A 1069 -4.16 26.94 -41.96
N ALA A 1070 -3.17 27.57 -41.33
CA ALA A 1070 -3.36 28.61 -40.31
C ALA A 1070 -3.20 30.02 -40.91
N ALA A 1071 -4.31 30.67 -41.31
CA ALA A 1071 -4.23 31.97 -41.99
C ALA A 1071 -3.64 33.09 -41.10
N SER A 1072 -3.83 33.01 -39.77
CA SER A 1072 -3.23 33.93 -38.80
C SER A 1072 -1.87 33.46 -38.26
N GLY A 1073 -1.29 32.43 -38.88
CA GLY A 1073 0.01 31.86 -38.54
C GLY A 1073 -0.03 30.84 -37.40
N ILE A 1074 1.11 30.15 -37.25
CA ILE A 1074 1.37 29.12 -36.24
C ILE A 1074 2.56 29.51 -35.38
N GLU A 1075 2.44 29.30 -34.07
CA GLU A 1075 3.52 29.51 -33.11
C GLU A 1075 4.00 28.15 -32.60
N ILE A 1076 5.25 27.80 -32.92
CA ILE A 1076 5.79 26.45 -32.68
C ILE A 1076 6.74 26.47 -31.49
N TYR A 1077 6.45 25.64 -30.50
CA TYR A 1077 7.27 25.37 -29.33
C TYR A 1077 7.86 23.96 -29.46
N THR A 1078 9.19 23.84 -29.50
CA THR A 1078 9.83 22.52 -29.40
C THR A 1078 9.96 22.14 -27.94
N VAL A 1079 9.50 20.95 -27.59
CA VAL A 1079 9.49 20.40 -26.23
C VAL A 1079 10.22 19.06 -26.25
N GLY A 1080 11.06 18.81 -25.24
CA GLY A 1080 11.79 17.54 -25.12
C GLY A 1080 10.86 16.32 -25.02
N GLY A 1081 11.40 15.14 -25.24
CA GLY A 1081 10.66 13.89 -25.22
C GLY A 1081 10.12 13.47 -26.59
N THR A 1082 9.54 12.28 -26.60
CA THR A 1082 8.93 11.59 -27.75
C THR A 1082 7.47 12.00 -27.95
N HIS A 1083 6.84 11.54 -29.05
CA HIS A 1083 5.40 11.72 -29.30
C HIS A 1083 4.52 11.35 -28.09
N ILE A 1084 4.95 10.35 -27.31
CA ILE A 1084 4.24 9.90 -26.11
C ILE A 1084 4.72 10.67 -24.86
N THR A 1085 6.03 10.70 -24.59
CA THR A 1085 6.57 11.25 -23.34
C THR A 1085 6.42 12.77 -23.21
N ILE A 1086 6.23 13.50 -24.31
CA ILE A 1086 5.90 14.94 -24.30
C ILE A 1086 4.67 15.27 -23.43
N ASN A 1087 3.76 14.31 -23.23
CA ASN A 1087 2.55 14.48 -22.45
C ASN A 1087 2.72 14.21 -20.94
N TYR A 1088 3.93 13.87 -20.47
CA TYR A 1088 4.23 13.52 -19.08
C TYR A 1088 5.39 14.37 -18.52
N GLU A 1089 5.58 14.35 -17.19
CA GLU A 1089 6.75 14.98 -16.55
C GLU A 1089 8.08 14.43 -17.11
N PRO A 1090 9.10 15.29 -17.30
CA PRO A 1090 9.11 16.73 -17.00
C PRO A 1090 8.57 17.63 -18.12
N TYR A 1091 8.27 17.07 -19.30
CA TYR A 1091 8.03 17.82 -20.53
C TYR A 1091 6.68 18.53 -20.56
N ILE A 1092 5.64 17.91 -19.98
CA ILE A 1092 4.30 18.49 -19.92
C ILE A 1092 4.25 19.82 -19.16
N GLN A 1093 5.19 20.05 -18.22
CA GLN A 1093 5.29 21.31 -17.50
C GLN A 1093 5.56 22.49 -18.45
N VAL A 1094 6.39 22.29 -19.48
CA VAL A 1094 6.69 23.32 -20.49
C VAL A 1094 5.44 23.68 -21.28
N ILE A 1095 4.60 22.69 -21.59
CA ILE A 1095 3.32 22.88 -22.28
C ILE A 1095 2.35 23.65 -21.37
N ALA A 1096 2.23 23.24 -20.11
CA ALA A 1096 1.35 23.88 -19.13
C ALA A 1096 1.70 25.36 -18.92
N GLU A 1097 2.99 25.68 -18.72
CA GLU A 1097 3.48 27.06 -18.54
C GLU A 1097 3.13 27.94 -19.74
N LYS A 1098 3.20 27.40 -20.97
CA LYS A 1098 2.82 28.14 -22.17
C LYS A 1098 1.31 28.32 -22.30
N ILE A 1099 0.53 27.25 -22.09
CA ILE A 1099 -0.94 27.33 -22.14
C ILE A 1099 -1.47 28.31 -21.09
N GLN A 1100 -0.92 28.28 -19.86
CA GLN A 1100 -1.30 29.16 -18.77
C GLN A 1100 -1.18 30.64 -19.16
N LEU A 1101 -0.11 31.03 -19.85
CA LEU A 1101 0.06 32.42 -20.34
C LEU A 1101 -1.10 32.87 -21.26
N TYR A 1102 -1.63 31.98 -22.10
CA TYR A 1102 -2.78 32.30 -22.96
C TYR A 1102 -4.10 32.34 -22.19
N LEU A 1103 -4.26 31.47 -21.18
CA LEU A 1103 -5.42 31.46 -20.30
C LEU A 1103 -5.48 32.71 -19.42
N GLU A 1104 -4.33 33.22 -18.97
CA GLU A 1104 -4.24 34.45 -18.17
C GLU A 1104 -4.43 35.73 -19.00
N GLN A 1105 -4.08 35.72 -20.29
CA GLN A 1105 -4.28 36.89 -21.17
C GLN A 1105 -5.73 37.07 -21.63
N ASN A 1106 -6.58 36.06 -21.50
CA ASN A 1106 -7.94 36.03 -22.04
C ASN A 1106 -9.05 35.82 -20.99
N ASN A 1107 -8.69 35.53 -19.73
CA ASN A 1107 -9.57 35.58 -18.55
C ASN A 1107 -9.40 36.92 -17.82
#